data_AF-A0AAD8D009-F1
#
_entry.id   AF-A0AAD8D009-F1
#
_cell.length_a   1.000
_cell.length_b   1.000
_cell.length_c   1.000
_cell.angle_alpha   90.00
_cell.angle_beta   90.00
_cell.angle_gamma   90.00
#
_symmetry.space_group_name_H-M   'P 1'
#
loop_
_entity.id
_entity.type
_entity.pdbx_description
1 polymer ?
#
loop_
_entity_poly.entity_id
_entity_poly.type
_entity_poly.pdbx_seq_one_letter_code
_entity_poly.pdbx_strand_id
1 'polypeptide(L)'
;MGFGDPGASGRTDIRNHRRDRARQGGSTFCLDFASSPTATSAPSELDSDCMEHTSAHNMKPSPGTGGFLHDLTGRSLLYPGPGGLGLALEEELAMLAGEQEDCGDMAGLEAPLNGQDPDLLSLIRHKEKDLLLAARLGKALLERNQDLTRQYENMHKDLTEQLELLEQEKHELRRRCESREGEWESRVAELEGDVQQLQEELEQHQAQLREVEREKSRAVKELSEQNQRLLEQLSRAAVVERELSVQVHVLRDEFREKSVSTNQHMSRLESLQAEIKMLSERKRELERHVGGTLQENEMLQNTIEDLQERTRMLERLSHDKDLQLRQNQLELQEVRLSHRQLAARMEELSEERSLQSLGPTSTSLLSEIEQSMEAEELEQEREQLRLQLWEAFCQVRSLCSHLRGNDVTDSALSTDSSMDESSETSSAKDVPTGSLDTALHELKRLTQNLLDGNESMGSRRSDEEALEEQVRKLAEESRTLRELYESEQSKARASQEEALQLHNQATLLSLEMSSLKEERERLRAMTEEQEQSEQVQRAIHDRDEAIEKKAAVEMELAKCKIDIMALNSQLLDAIQQKVNLSQQLEAWQDDMQRVIDQQLIDKHQEEWSETPYSFSKGADRRSRARPHARLERAGEDSAAGGGEGKSLFSFFKKN
;
A
#
# COMPACT_ATOMS: atom_id res chain seq x y z
N MET A 1 -47.37 -12.62 -32.78
CA MET A 1 -46.94 -11.81 -31.60
C MET A 1 -46.86 -12.73 -30.40
N GLY A 2 -45.99 -12.44 -29.43
CA GLY A 2 -46.01 -13.08 -28.10
C GLY A 2 -45.05 -14.26 -27.90
N PHE A 3 -43.81 -13.94 -27.48
CA PHE A 3 -43.07 -14.76 -26.50
C PHE A 3 -43.87 -14.77 -25.17
N GLY A 4 -43.67 -15.67 -24.21
CA GLY A 4 -42.65 -16.70 -24.04
C GLY A 4 -42.19 -16.72 -22.57
N ASP A 5 -42.43 -17.85 -21.90
CA ASP A 5 -42.09 -18.17 -20.50
C ASP A 5 -42.10 -19.73 -20.42
N PRO A 6 -41.55 -20.44 -19.40
CA PRO A 6 -41.11 -20.00 -18.07
C PRO A 6 -39.70 -20.46 -17.63
N GLY A 7 -39.24 -20.04 -16.44
CA GLY A 7 -37.93 -20.49 -15.92
C GLY A 7 -37.51 -20.11 -14.49
N ALA A 8 -38.43 -20.08 -13.51
CA ALA A 8 -38.07 -19.82 -12.11
C ALA A 8 -37.69 -21.11 -11.33
N SER A 9 -36.77 -21.00 -10.35
CA SER A 9 -36.88 -21.58 -8.99
C SER A 9 -35.52 -21.80 -8.31
N GLY A 10 -35.06 -20.78 -7.58
CA GLY A 10 -34.18 -21.00 -6.42
C GLY A 10 -35.02 -20.92 -5.15
N ARG A 11 -35.49 -22.06 -4.62
CA ARG A 11 -36.19 -22.12 -3.32
C ARG A 11 -35.23 -22.58 -2.23
N THR A 12 -34.83 -21.64 -1.36
CA THR A 12 -34.37 -21.96 -0.01
C THR A 12 -35.56 -22.17 0.90
N ASP A 13 -35.65 -23.32 1.55
CA ASP A 13 -36.56 -23.52 2.68
C ASP A 13 -35.84 -24.25 3.82
N ILE A 14 -36.12 -23.82 5.05
CA ILE A 14 -35.34 -24.17 6.24
C ILE A 14 -36.09 -25.22 7.06
N ARG A 15 -35.43 -26.33 7.46
CA ARG A 15 -35.53 -26.87 8.84
C ARG A 15 -34.69 -28.12 9.17
N ASN A 16 -34.27 -28.15 10.45
CA ASN A 16 -34.06 -29.32 11.31
C ASN A 16 -32.85 -30.25 11.05
N HIS A 17 -32.15 -30.82 12.07
CA HIS A 17 -31.96 -30.48 13.49
C HIS A 17 -30.91 -31.44 14.12
N ARG A 18 -30.23 -31.03 15.21
CA ARG A 18 -29.54 -31.87 16.24
C ARG A 18 -28.35 -32.79 15.87
N ARG A 19 -27.17 -32.48 16.44
CA ARG A 19 -26.48 -33.22 17.55
C ARG A 19 -25.06 -32.64 17.70
N ASP A 20 -24.74 -31.95 18.79
CA ASP A 20 -24.36 -32.43 20.13
C ASP A 20 -22.84 -32.61 20.35
N ARG A 21 -22.33 -31.84 21.32
CA ARG A 21 -21.22 -32.15 22.26
C ARG A 21 -19.73 -32.20 21.83
N ALA A 22 -19.04 -31.13 22.26
CA ALA A 22 -18.11 -31.14 23.41
C ALA A 22 -16.58 -31.32 23.21
N ARG A 23 -15.85 -30.22 23.46
CA ARG A 23 -14.65 -30.00 24.31
C ARG A 23 -14.04 -28.67 23.83
N GLN A 24 -14.03 -27.54 24.56
CA GLN A 24 -13.74 -27.23 25.97
C GLN A 24 -12.27 -27.49 26.35
N GLY A 25 -11.60 -26.39 26.74
CA GLY A 25 -10.14 -26.25 26.91
C GLY A 25 -9.63 -25.10 26.02
N GLY A 26 -9.40 -23.87 26.49
CA GLY A 26 -9.49 -23.35 27.86
C GLY A 26 -8.12 -22.97 28.42
N SER A 27 -7.66 -21.74 28.14
CA SER A 27 -6.61 -21.06 28.92
C SER A 27 -6.60 -19.56 28.59
N THR A 28 -7.45 -18.80 29.27
CA THR A 28 -7.30 -17.34 29.42
C THR A 28 -6.29 -17.06 30.54
N PHE A 29 -5.29 -16.22 30.28
CA PHE A 29 -4.50 -15.63 31.37
C PHE A 29 -4.14 -14.18 31.04
N CYS A 30 -5.02 -13.28 31.47
CA CYS A 30 -4.69 -11.86 31.62
C CYS A 30 -4.09 -11.66 33.01
N LEU A 31 -3.00 -10.90 33.10
CA LEU A 31 -2.62 -10.22 34.33
C LEU A 31 -2.51 -8.73 34.04
N ASP A 32 -3.58 -8.01 34.33
CA ASP A 32 -3.49 -6.59 34.62
C ASP A 32 -2.84 -6.41 35.99
N PHE A 33 -1.89 -5.48 36.08
CA PHE A 33 -1.57 -4.83 37.35
C PHE A 33 -1.56 -3.32 37.13
N ALA A 34 -2.64 -2.68 37.58
CA ALA A 34 -2.78 -1.24 37.60
C ALA A 34 -2.68 -0.73 39.05
N SER A 35 -1.80 0.24 39.29
CA SER A 35 -1.81 1.03 40.53
C SER A 35 -1.34 2.47 40.27
N SER A 36 -2.33 3.32 39.97
CA SER A 36 -2.47 4.77 40.26
C SER A 36 -1.23 5.68 40.41
N PRO A 37 -1.25 6.89 39.77
CA PRO A 37 -0.28 7.96 39.99
C PRO A 37 -0.74 8.98 41.05
N THR A 38 0.21 9.65 41.72
CA THR A 38 0.03 11.04 42.25
C THR A 38 1.39 11.70 42.60
N ALA A 39 1.49 12.99 42.27
CA ALA A 39 2.33 14.09 42.83
C ALA A 39 3.54 13.75 43.74
N THR A 40 4.68 14.47 43.66
CA THR A 40 4.76 15.91 43.96
C THR A 40 6.12 16.53 43.54
N SER A 41 6.13 17.86 43.42
CA SER A 41 7.29 18.80 43.49
C SER A 41 8.30 18.90 42.34
N ALA A 42 8.54 20.16 41.97
CA ALA A 42 9.57 20.66 41.06
C ALA A 42 10.97 20.69 41.74
N PRO A 43 12.06 21.06 41.05
CA PRO A 43 13.42 20.82 41.52
C PRO A 43 13.88 21.86 42.54
N SER A 44 14.85 21.46 43.39
CA SER A 44 15.62 22.37 44.24
C SER A 44 17.09 22.34 43.84
N GLU A 45 17.58 23.51 43.45
CA GLU A 45 18.98 23.83 43.18
C GLU A 45 19.85 23.62 44.44
N LEU A 46 21.10 23.18 44.24
CA LEU A 46 22.29 23.66 44.97
C LEU A 46 23.54 23.29 44.17
N ASP A 47 24.03 24.27 43.41
CA ASP A 47 25.37 24.86 43.53
C ASP A 47 26.56 23.97 43.94
N SER A 48 27.51 23.82 43.00
CA SER A 48 28.92 24.17 43.24
C SER A 48 29.67 24.42 41.92
N ASP A 49 30.06 25.69 41.75
CA ASP A 49 31.26 26.19 41.07
C ASP A 49 31.46 26.00 39.57
N CYS A 50 30.91 27.00 38.87
CA CYS A 50 31.44 27.58 37.65
C CYS A 50 32.93 27.95 37.75
N MET A 51 33.72 27.67 36.71
CA MET A 51 34.41 28.74 35.95
C MET A 51 34.92 28.21 34.60
N GLU A 52 34.67 28.98 33.54
CA GLU A 52 35.30 28.83 32.23
C GLU A 52 36.80 29.17 32.31
N HIS A 53 37.58 28.84 31.28
CA HIS A 53 38.37 29.86 30.55
C HIS A 53 39.04 29.33 29.29
N THR A 54 39.10 30.21 28.29
CA THR A 54 39.74 30.02 26.99
C THR A 54 41.21 30.47 26.98
N SER A 55 41.98 29.90 26.05
CA SER A 55 43.27 30.36 25.49
C SER A 55 43.64 31.86 25.70
N ALA A 56 44.87 32.26 26.02
CA ALA A 56 46.08 32.04 25.22
C ALA A 56 47.40 32.57 25.86
N HIS A 57 48.53 32.20 25.25
CA HIS A 57 49.90 32.80 25.31
C HIS A 57 50.84 32.62 26.53
N ASN A 58 51.78 31.69 26.34
CA ASN A 58 53.24 31.95 26.20
C ASN A 58 54.03 32.61 27.36
N MET A 59 54.87 31.83 28.07
CA MET A 59 56.30 32.13 28.35
C MET A 59 57.06 30.88 28.88
N LYS A 60 58.39 30.91 28.74
CA LYS A 60 59.45 29.91 29.05
C LYS A 60 59.28 28.92 30.23
N PRO A 61 59.95 27.74 30.19
CA PRO A 61 60.04 26.80 31.31
C PRO A 61 61.13 27.17 32.33
N SER A 62 60.92 26.76 33.59
CA SER A 62 61.91 26.68 34.67
C SER A 62 61.56 25.44 35.52
N PRO A 63 62.53 24.68 36.07
CA PRO A 63 62.32 23.26 36.39
C PRO A 63 61.79 22.96 37.81
N GLY A 64 61.37 21.70 37.95
CA GLY A 64 60.71 21.07 39.09
C GLY A 64 61.20 21.42 40.50
N THR A 65 60.22 21.67 41.37
CA THR A 65 60.40 21.62 42.83
C THR A 65 60.01 20.23 43.33
N GLY A 66 61.00 19.45 43.76
CA GLY A 66 60.81 18.32 44.68
C GLY A 66 61.45 18.68 46.01
N GLY A 67 60.67 19.20 46.96
CA GLY A 67 61.11 19.49 48.33
C GLY A 67 60.66 18.40 49.32
N PHE A 68 61.02 18.60 50.61
CA PHE A 68 61.03 17.67 51.77
C PHE A 68 62.40 17.02 52.01
N LEU A 69 63.07 17.03 53.17
CA LEU A 69 62.98 17.72 54.48
C LEU A 69 64.40 17.58 55.13
N HIS A 70 64.91 18.33 56.12
CA HIS A 70 64.49 19.47 56.95
C HIS A 70 65.78 20.21 57.42
N ASP A 71 65.69 21.31 58.16
CA ASP A 71 66.80 21.91 58.91
C ASP A 71 67.51 20.93 59.87
N LEU A 72 68.83 21.08 60.01
CA LEU A 72 69.54 21.05 61.30
C LEU A 72 70.96 21.65 61.19
N THR A 73 71.08 22.93 60.82
CA THR A 73 72.34 23.69 60.96
C THR A 73 72.58 24.04 62.44
N GLY A 74 72.82 23.01 63.25
CA GLY A 74 72.75 23.01 64.71
C GLY A 74 74.11 22.87 65.39
N ARG A 75 74.85 23.99 65.47
CA ARG A 75 75.59 24.41 66.68
C ARG A 75 76.52 23.40 67.38
N SER A 76 77.80 23.47 67.05
CA SER A 76 78.92 23.39 68.02
C SER A 76 80.06 24.25 67.42
N LEU A 77 80.50 25.37 67.98
CA LEU A 77 80.84 25.67 69.37
C LEU A 77 81.70 24.56 70.00
N LEU A 78 82.98 24.54 69.61
CA LEU A 78 84.09 24.46 70.57
C LEU A 78 85.33 25.10 69.94
N TYR A 79 85.76 26.23 70.50
CA TYR A 79 87.16 26.67 70.40
C TYR A 79 88.02 25.61 71.11
N PRO A 80 89.19 25.29 70.56
CA PRO A 80 90.41 25.34 71.35
C PRO A 80 91.31 26.41 70.73
N GLY A 81 91.54 27.49 71.46
CA GLY A 81 92.54 28.47 71.04
C GLY A 81 93.94 27.85 71.10
N PRO A 82 94.75 27.91 70.02
CA PRO A 82 96.19 27.81 70.16
C PRO A 82 96.62 29.11 70.86
N GLY A 83 96.91 29.12 72.15
CA GLY A 83 97.73 28.15 72.85
C GLY A 83 99.03 28.89 73.12
N GLY A 84 99.17 29.44 74.34
CA GLY A 84 100.19 30.43 74.72
C GLY A 84 101.61 29.87 74.79
N LEU A 85 102.13 29.38 73.66
CA LEU A 85 103.47 28.85 73.51
C LEU A 85 104.53 29.95 73.27
N GLY A 86 104.11 31.15 72.84
CA GLY A 86 104.99 32.32 72.78
C GLY A 86 105.33 32.87 74.17
N LEU A 87 104.30 33.22 74.95
CA LEU A 87 104.46 33.86 76.26
C LEU A 87 105.22 32.99 77.27
N ALA A 88 105.02 31.67 77.28
CA ALA A 88 105.72 30.78 78.20
C ALA A 88 107.22 30.59 77.88
N LEU A 89 107.66 30.90 76.66
CA LEU A 89 109.08 30.94 76.29
C LEU A 89 109.68 32.33 76.52
N GLU A 90 108.90 33.40 76.34
CA GLU A 90 109.32 34.77 76.61
C GLU A 90 109.44 35.07 78.12
N GLU A 91 108.54 34.55 78.98
CA GLU A 91 108.63 34.71 80.44
C GLU A 91 109.84 33.97 81.06
N GLU A 92 110.18 32.77 80.59
CA GLU A 92 111.36 32.02 81.05
C GLU A 92 112.68 32.64 80.55
N LEU A 93 112.70 33.25 79.35
CA LEU A 93 113.88 33.96 78.84
C LEU A 93 114.08 35.33 79.49
N ALA A 94 113.01 36.03 79.86
CA ALA A 94 113.09 37.31 80.58
C ALA A 94 113.63 37.15 82.02
N MET A 95 113.36 36.03 82.68
CA MET A 95 113.84 35.73 84.04
C MET A 95 115.34 35.41 84.12
N LEU A 96 115.99 35.04 83.00
CA LEU A 96 117.41 34.66 82.95
C LEU A 96 118.34 35.76 82.41
N ALA A 97 117.81 36.88 81.94
CA ALA A 97 118.58 38.01 81.41
C ALA A 97 118.84 39.13 82.45
N GLY A 98 118.35 38.98 83.69
CA GLY A 98 118.29 40.06 84.70
C GLY A 98 119.45 40.17 85.69
N GLU A 99 120.45 39.28 85.66
CA GLU A 99 121.50 39.20 86.71
C GLU A 99 122.93 39.04 86.16
N GLN A 100 123.43 39.98 85.34
CA GLN A 100 124.87 40.23 85.25
C GLN A 100 125.23 41.61 84.62
N GLU A 101 125.31 42.64 85.46
CA GLU A 101 126.16 43.83 85.21
C GLU A 101 127.30 43.87 86.26
N ASP A 102 128.32 44.67 85.96
CA ASP A 102 129.47 45.04 86.80
C ASP A 102 130.51 43.96 87.19
N CYS A 103 131.61 43.88 86.42
CA CYS A 103 132.87 44.54 86.85
C CYS A 103 134.02 44.45 85.83
N GLY A 104 134.57 45.60 85.43
CA GLY A 104 136.02 45.83 85.37
C GLY A 104 136.78 45.47 84.09
N ASP A 105 137.14 46.49 83.32
CA ASP A 105 138.25 46.44 82.35
C ASP A 105 139.58 46.00 83.01
N MET A 106 140.45 45.33 82.25
CA MET A 106 141.65 45.99 81.68
C MET A 106 142.52 45.05 80.84
N ALA A 107 143.19 45.65 79.85
CA ALA A 107 143.98 44.99 78.81
C ALA A 107 145.15 44.12 79.31
N GLY A 108 145.43 43.04 78.58
CA GLY A 108 146.68 42.31 78.71
C GLY A 108 147.83 43.00 77.97
N LEU A 109 148.88 43.39 78.70
CA LEU A 109 150.24 43.43 78.16
C LEU A 109 151.25 42.99 79.24
N GLU A 110 151.84 41.82 79.00
CA GLU A 110 152.99 41.21 79.68
C GLU A 110 152.85 40.77 81.16
N ALA A 111 153.70 39.79 81.51
CA ALA A 111 153.60 38.87 82.65
C ALA A 111 154.52 39.30 83.83
N PRO A 112 154.71 38.54 84.95
CA PRO A 112 154.18 37.20 85.30
C PRO A 112 153.71 37.03 86.79
N LEU A 113 153.43 35.77 87.17
CA LEU A 113 153.47 35.14 88.53
C LEU A 113 152.13 34.69 89.19
N ASN A 114 151.88 33.38 89.09
CA ASN A 114 151.26 32.45 90.06
C ASN A 114 149.94 32.79 90.80
N GLY A 115 148.86 32.10 90.39
CA GLY A 115 148.10 31.22 91.30
C GLY A 115 146.68 31.64 91.74
N GLN A 116 145.66 30.88 91.30
CA GLN A 116 144.38 30.66 92.03
C GLN A 116 143.47 29.62 91.32
N ASP A 117 143.19 28.48 91.98
CA ASP A 117 142.27 27.42 91.51
C ASP A 117 140.79 27.43 92.01
N PRO A 118 140.29 28.36 92.86
CA PRO A 118 138.94 28.21 93.45
C PRO A 118 137.80 28.53 92.46
N ASP A 119 138.04 29.38 91.46
CA ASP A 119 136.99 29.95 90.60
C ASP A 119 136.52 29.02 89.48
N LEU A 120 137.31 27.99 89.16
CA LEU A 120 136.91 26.92 88.24
C LEU A 120 135.84 26.01 88.87
N LEU A 121 135.88 25.80 90.19
CA LEU A 121 134.98 24.88 90.89
C LEU A 121 133.57 25.45 91.11
N SER A 122 133.45 26.76 91.32
CA SER A 122 132.17 27.50 91.34
C SER A 122 131.50 27.44 89.96
N LEU A 123 132.26 27.73 88.90
CA LEU A 123 131.80 27.69 87.52
C LEU A 123 131.34 26.29 87.07
N ILE A 124 132.05 25.22 87.48
CA ILE A 124 131.64 23.84 87.20
C ILE A 124 130.29 23.54 87.87
N ARG A 125 130.10 23.89 89.15
CA ARG A 125 128.83 23.67 89.86
C ARG A 125 127.66 24.47 89.30
N HIS A 126 127.91 25.65 88.73
CA HIS A 126 126.89 26.41 88.01
C HIS A 126 126.47 25.66 86.74
N LYS A 127 127.45 25.27 85.90
CA LYS A 127 127.20 24.48 84.67
C LYS A 127 126.52 23.14 84.94
N GLU A 128 126.84 22.47 86.06
CA GLU A 128 126.14 21.25 86.50
C GLU A 128 124.65 21.50 86.81
N LYS A 129 124.31 22.62 87.47
CA LYS A 129 122.91 23.01 87.70
C LYS A 129 122.21 23.34 86.39
N ASP A 130 122.87 24.07 85.49
CA ASP A 130 122.27 24.49 84.22
C ASP A 130 122.02 23.29 83.30
N LEU A 131 122.95 22.32 83.27
CA LEU A 131 122.75 21.03 82.59
C LEU A 131 121.61 20.22 83.21
N LEU A 132 121.46 20.22 84.54
CA LEU A 132 120.33 19.58 85.21
C LEU A 132 118.99 20.30 84.94
N LEU A 133 118.98 21.62 84.84
CA LEU A 133 117.80 22.41 84.46
C LEU A 133 117.43 22.18 83.00
N ALA A 134 118.40 22.21 82.08
CA ALA A 134 118.20 21.87 80.67
C ALA A 134 117.69 20.43 80.50
N ALA A 135 118.19 19.46 81.28
CA ALA A 135 117.68 18.09 81.29
C ALA A 135 116.25 17.98 81.85
N ARG A 136 115.89 18.79 82.86
CA ARG A 136 114.51 18.87 83.39
C ARG A 136 113.54 19.51 82.41
N LEU A 137 113.94 20.61 81.77
CA LEU A 137 113.18 21.26 80.69
C LEU A 137 113.02 20.31 79.50
N GLY A 138 114.10 19.64 79.09
CA GLY A 138 114.06 18.58 78.07
C GLY A 138 113.10 17.45 78.44
N LYS A 139 113.09 16.99 79.70
CA LYS A 139 112.13 15.99 80.20
C LYS A 139 110.68 16.50 80.15
N ALA A 140 110.42 17.73 80.59
CA ALA A 140 109.09 18.33 80.56
C ALA A 140 108.59 18.56 79.11
N LEU A 141 109.48 18.93 78.19
CA LEU A 141 109.18 19.02 76.76
C LEU A 141 108.89 17.65 76.15
N LEU A 142 109.65 16.60 76.52
CA LEU A 142 109.39 15.23 76.10
C LEU A 142 108.06 14.71 76.66
N GLU A 143 107.73 15.00 77.92
CA GLU A 143 106.44 14.64 78.54
C GLU A 143 105.27 15.33 77.82
N ARG A 144 105.37 16.65 77.54
CA ARG A 144 104.36 17.36 76.72
C ARG A 144 104.28 16.84 75.29
N ASN A 145 105.40 16.46 74.67
CA ASN A 145 105.40 15.89 73.33
C ASN A 145 104.72 14.50 73.33
N GLN A 146 104.94 13.68 74.37
CA GLN A 146 104.21 12.43 74.57
C GLN A 146 102.72 12.66 74.80
N ASP A 147 102.31 13.66 75.59
CA ASP A 147 100.89 13.98 75.80
C ASP A 147 100.21 14.48 74.51
N LEU A 148 100.88 15.32 73.73
CA LEU A 148 100.42 15.69 72.38
C LEU A 148 100.30 14.46 71.48
N THR A 149 101.26 13.53 71.52
CA THR A 149 101.21 12.28 70.75
C THR A 149 100.02 11.41 71.17
N ARG A 150 99.76 11.26 72.47
CA ARG A 150 98.56 10.57 73.01
C ARG A 150 97.26 11.26 72.57
N GLN A 151 97.23 12.58 72.52
CA GLN A 151 96.08 13.35 72.03
C GLN A 151 95.88 13.12 70.52
N TYR A 152 96.93 13.14 69.70
CA TYR A 152 96.84 12.80 68.28
C TYR A 152 96.38 11.35 68.08
N GLU A 153 96.91 10.39 68.82
CA GLU A 153 96.47 8.99 68.79
C GLU A 153 94.99 8.83 69.14
N ASN A 154 94.48 9.59 70.12
CA ASN A 154 93.06 9.54 70.48
C ASN A 154 92.19 10.22 69.43
N MET A 155 92.55 11.41 68.94
CA MET A 155 91.86 12.05 67.83
C MET A 155 91.87 11.17 66.56
N HIS A 156 92.95 10.42 66.31
CA HIS A 156 93.01 9.46 65.22
C HIS A 156 92.05 8.28 65.43
N LYS A 157 91.90 7.75 66.66
CA LYS A 157 90.91 6.72 67.00
C LYS A 157 89.49 7.23 66.78
N ASP A 158 89.16 8.40 67.32
CA ASP A 158 87.84 9.03 67.17
C ASP A 158 87.49 9.25 65.69
N LEU A 159 88.47 9.67 64.87
CA LEU A 159 88.30 9.82 63.42
C LEU A 159 88.13 8.46 62.72
N THR A 160 88.85 7.40 63.11
CA THR A 160 88.64 6.06 62.54
C THR A 160 87.29 5.47 62.93
N GLU A 161 86.83 5.64 64.17
CA GLU A 161 85.50 5.20 64.62
C GLU A 161 84.39 5.94 63.85
N GLN A 162 84.53 7.25 63.61
CA GLN A 162 83.61 8.00 62.77
C GLN A 162 83.61 7.53 61.30
N LEU A 163 84.77 7.19 60.74
CA LEU A 163 84.86 6.61 59.40
C LEU A 163 84.18 5.23 59.33
N GLU A 164 84.40 4.36 60.31
CA GLU A 164 83.76 3.05 60.40
C GLU A 164 82.24 3.15 60.50
N LEU A 165 81.71 4.09 61.30
CA LEU A 165 80.27 4.34 61.40
C LEU A 165 79.69 4.84 60.07
N LEU A 166 80.35 5.81 59.40
CA LEU A 166 79.92 6.30 58.09
C LEU A 166 79.98 5.22 57.00
N GLU A 167 80.95 4.31 57.07
CA GLU A 167 81.02 3.14 56.19
C GLU A 167 79.87 2.15 56.47
N GLN A 168 79.57 1.87 57.73
CA GLN A 168 78.43 1.03 58.14
C GLN A 168 77.10 1.62 57.63
N GLU A 169 76.83 2.91 57.91
CA GLU A 169 75.64 3.61 57.43
C GLU A 169 75.53 3.59 55.91
N LYS A 170 76.64 3.83 55.19
CA LYS A 170 76.70 3.74 53.73
C LYS A 170 76.37 2.33 53.21
N HIS A 171 76.84 1.28 53.89
CA HIS A 171 76.51 -0.12 53.56
C HIS A 171 75.08 -0.52 53.96
N GLU A 172 74.49 0.10 54.98
CA GLU A 172 73.06 -0.05 55.29
C GLU A 172 72.16 0.67 54.28
N LEU A 173 72.49 1.92 53.93
CA LEU A 173 71.73 2.71 52.97
C LEU A 173 71.72 2.06 51.59
N ARG A 174 72.86 1.54 51.11
CA ARG A 174 72.94 0.73 49.88
C ARG A 174 71.97 -0.45 49.91
N ARG A 175 72.05 -1.30 50.94
CA ARG A 175 71.14 -2.46 51.11
C ARG A 175 69.67 -2.06 51.19
N ARG A 176 69.35 -0.91 51.80
CA ARG A 176 67.99 -0.35 51.84
C ARG A 176 67.52 0.17 50.47
N CYS A 177 68.42 0.73 49.65
CA CYS A 177 68.12 1.08 48.26
C CYS A 177 67.91 -0.17 47.41
N GLU A 178 68.86 -1.11 47.42
CA GLU A 178 68.79 -2.40 46.71
C GLU A 178 67.50 -3.17 47.05
N SER A 179 67.08 -3.18 48.33
CA SER A 179 65.82 -3.83 48.75
C SER A 179 64.59 -3.13 48.15
N ARG A 180 64.57 -1.79 48.14
CA ARG A 180 63.47 -1.01 47.54
C ARG A 180 63.46 -1.14 46.02
N GLU A 181 64.63 -1.16 45.38
CA GLU A 181 64.80 -1.41 43.96
C GLU A 181 64.19 -2.77 43.60
N GLY A 182 64.53 -3.84 44.31
CA GLY A 182 63.92 -5.17 44.12
C GLY A 182 62.41 -5.21 44.36
N GLU A 183 61.86 -4.45 45.32
CA GLU A 183 60.41 -4.31 45.47
C GLU A 183 59.76 -3.57 44.28
N TRP A 184 60.42 -2.55 43.73
CA TRP A 184 59.94 -1.83 42.55
C TRP A 184 60.05 -2.68 41.28
N GLU A 185 61.12 -3.42 41.10
CA GLU A 185 61.28 -4.43 40.04
C GLU A 185 60.16 -5.48 40.13
N SER A 186 59.81 -5.94 41.34
CA SER A 186 58.70 -6.87 41.55
C SER A 186 57.35 -6.25 41.14
N ARG A 187 57.05 -5.01 41.56
CA ARG A 187 55.83 -4.29 41.17
C ARG A 187 55.77 -4.00 39.67
N VAL A 188 56.91 -3.72 39.03
CA VAL A 188 57.01 -3.54 37.58
C VAL A 188 56.73 -4.87 36.88
N ALA A 189 57.32 -5.99 37.33
CA ALA A 189 57.06 -7.31 36.77
C ALA A 189 55.60 -7.77 36.95
N GLU A 190 54.96 -7.45 38.08
CA GLU A 190 53.51 -7.65 38.29
C GLU A 190 52.69 -6.87 37.24
N LEU A 191 52.95 -5.57 37.08
CA LEU A 191 52.25 -4.73 36.11
C LEU A 191 52.55 -5.10 34.65
N GLU A 192 53.77 -5.54 34.33
CA GLU A 192 54.12 -6.08 33.01
C GLU A 192 53.35 -7.38 32.72
N GLY A 193 53.17 -8.23 33.73
CA GLY A 193 52.35 -9.44 33.65
C GLY A 193 50.85 -9.13 33.48
N ASP A 194 50.32 -8.15 34.20
CA ASP A 194 48.93 -7.69 34.05
C ASP A 194 48.69 -7.09 32.65
N VAL A 195 49.64 -6.29 32.14
CA VAL A 195 49.58 -5.73 30.78
C VAL A 195 49.61 -6.81 29.72
N GLN A 196 50.42 -7.87 29.88
CA GLN A 196 50.44 -9.01 28.97
C GLN A 196 49.12 -9.79 29.01
N GLN A 197 48.56 -10.07 30.19
CA GLN A 197 47.26 -10.73 30.34
C GLN A 197 46.14 -9.93 29.67
N LEU A 198 46.06 -8.62 29.93
CA LEU A 198 45.06 -7.74 29.30
C LEU A 198 45.22 -7.63 27.78
N GLN A 199 46.44 -7.75 27.25
CA GLN A 199 46.69 -7.85 25.80
C GLN A 199 46.17 -9.18 25.24
N GLU A 200 46.47 -10.30 25.89
CA GLU A 200 45.98 -11.62 25.47
C GLU A 200 44.44 -11.72 25.54
N GLU A 201 43.80 -11.23 26.60
CA GLU A 201 42.35 -11.17 26.73
C GLU A 201 41.72 -10.29 25.65
N LEU A 202 42.30 -9.12 25.36
CA LEU A 202 41.85 -8.23 24.30
C LEU A 202 41.96 -8.91 22.92
N GLU A 203 43.07 -9.59 22.63
CA GLU A 203 43.25 -10.33 21.37
C GLU A 203 42.25 -11.49 21.24
N GLN A 204 42.01 -12.24 22.32
CA GLN A 204 41.02 -13.32 22.37
C GLN A 204 39.60 -12.79 22.12
N HIS A 205 39.20 -11.70 22.79
CA HIS A 205 37.89 -11.07 22.57
C HIS A 205 37.74 -10.52 21.15
N GLN A 206 38.78 -9.88 20.59
CA GLN A 206 38.74 -9.45 19.19
C GLN A 206 38.67 -10.64 18.22
N ALA A 207 39.32 -11.78 18.51
CA ALA A 207 39.22 -12.99 17.70
C ALA A 207 37.79 -13.57 17.73
N GLN A 208 37.20 -13.70 18.93
CA GLN A 208 35.82 -14.14 19.15
C GLN A 208 34.81 -13.23 18.42
N LEU A 209 34.96 -11.91 18.51
CA LEU A 209 34.09 -10.96 17.79
C LEU A 209 34.15 -11.17 16.28
N ARG A 210 35.36 -11.31 15.72
CA ARG A 210 35.55 -11.60 14.28
C ARG A 210 34.99 -12.97 13.89
N GLU A 211 34.97 -13.96 14.77
CA GLU A 211 34.32 -15.26 14.52
C GLU A 211 32.80 -15.16 14.51
N VAL A 212 32.22 -14.48 15.50
CA VAL A 212 30.78 -14.20 15.57
C VAL A 212 30.32 -13.36 14.36
N GLU A 213 31.11 -12.39 13.91
CA GLU A 213 30.84 -11.64 12.66
C GLU A 213 30.86 -12.54 11.43
N ARG A 214 31.83 -13.45 11.32
CA ARG A 214 31.86 -14.44 10.23
C ARG A 214 30.63 -15.34 10.27
N GLU A 215 30.22 -15.82 11.44
CA GLU A 215 29.02 -16.64 11.62
C GLU A 215 27.74 -15.89 11.26
N LYS A 216 27.56 -14.65 11.75
CA LYS A 216 26.48 -13.75 11.33
C LYS A 216 26.47 -13.59 9.80
N SER A 217 27.63 -13.38 9.18
CA SER A 217 27.72 -13.24 7.72
C SER A 217 27.37 -14.53 6.95
N ARG A 218 27.64 -15.71 7.52
CA ARG A 218 27.23 -17.01 6.95
C ARG A 218 25.71 -17.17 7.05
N ALA A 219 25.14 -16.95 8.23
CA ALA A 219 23.70 -17.03 8.45
C ALA A 219 22.91 -16.05 7.56
N VAL A 220 23.38 -14.81 7.40
CA VAL A 220 22.77 -13.83 6.49
C VAL A 220 22.84 -14.30 5.04
N LYS A 221 23.97 -14.88 4.59
CA LYS A 221 24.09 -15.47 3.24
C LYS A 221 23.09 -16.62 3.06
N GLU A 222 23.08 -17.60 3.96
CA GLU A 222 22.17 -18.74 3.91
C GLU A 222 20.70 -18.32 3.85
N LEU A 223 20.28 -17.37 4.70
CA LEU A 223 18.92 -16.81 4.68
C LEU A 223 18.61 -16.05 3.39
N SER A 224 19.53 -15.24 2.88
CA SER A 224 19.34 -14.52 1.61
C SER A 224 19.24 -15.46 0.41
N GLU A 225 20.04 -16.53 0.36
CA GLU A 225 19.93 -17.56 -0.68
C GLU A 225 18.61 -18.35 -0.55
N GLN A 226 18.17 -18.68 0.67
CA GLN A 226 16.86 -19.30 0.89
C GLN A 226 15.72 -18.41 0.39
N ASN A 227 15.76 -17.11 0.71
CA ASN A 227 14.79 -16.13 0.22
C ASN A 227 14.83 -16.00 -1.31
N GLN A 228 16.01 -15.97 -1.94
CA GLN A 228 16.14 -15.98 -3.40
C GLN A 228 15.54 -17.24 -4.03
N ARG A 229 15.81 -18.43 -3.48
CA ARG A 229 15.22 -19.70 -3.93
C ARG A 229 13.69 -19.70 -3.83
N LEU A 230 13.13 -19.14 -2.75
CA LEU A 230 11.67 -19.01 -2.58
C LEU A 230 11.07 -18.00 -3.57
N LEU A 231 11.73 -16.86 -3.81
CA LEU A 231 11.31 -15.87 -4.82
C LEU A 231 11.38 -16.45 -6.25
N GLU A 232 12.37 -17.28 -6.56
CA GLU A 232 12.43 -18.04 -7.81
C GLU A 232 11.27 -19.05 -7.93
N GLN A 233 10.91 -19.75 -6.85
CA GLN A 233 9.78 -20.68 -6.86
C GLN A 233 8.45 -19.94 -7.05
N LEU A 234 8.24 -18.83 -6.34
CA LEU A 234 7.03 -17.99 -6.47
C LEU A 234 6.92 -17.36 -7.87
N SER A 235 8.04 -16.86 -8.43
CA SER A 235 8.02 -16.30 -9.79
C SER A 235 7.79 -17.36 -10.86
N ARG A 236 8.34 -18.57 -10.72
CA ARG A 236 8.02 -19.73 -11.59
C ARG A 236 6.54 -20.11 -11.49
N ALA A 237 5.98 -20.20 -10.27
CA ALA A 237 4.56 -20.47 -10.07
C ALA A 237 3.68 -19.40 -10.72
N ALA A 238 3.99 -18.11 -10.51
CA ALA A 238 3.27 -16.99 -11.12
C ALA A 238 3.38 -16.95 -12.66
N VAL A 239 4.45 -17.47 -13.26
CA VAL A 239 4.53 -17.67 -14.73
C VAL A 239 3.56 -18.76 -15.17
N VAL A 240 3.57 -19.92 -14.51
CA VAL A 240 2.65 -21.03 -14.82
C VAL A 240 1.19 -20.63 -14.63
N GLU A 241 0.86 -19.86 -13.59
CA GLU A 241 -0.49 -19.32 -13.37
C GLU A 241 -0.93 -18.37 -14.50
N ARG A 242 -0.02 -17.53 -15.03
CA ARG A 242 -0.30 -16.69 -16.21
C ARG A 242 -0.52 -17.53 -17.46
N GLU A 243 0.32 -18.55 -17.70
CA GLU A 243 0.17 -19.46 -18.83
C GLU A 243 -1.16 -20.22 -18.78
N LEU A 244 -1.52 -20.78 -17.63
CA LEU A 244 -2.82 -21.44 -17.42
C LEU A 244 -3.98 -20.46 -17.55
N SER A 245 -3.84 -19.21 -17.07
CA SER A 245 -4.85 -18.17 -17.24
C SER A 245 -5.07 -17.84 -18.72
N VAL A 246 -4.01 -17.72 -19.51
CA VAL A 246 -4.10 -17.52 -20.97
C VAL A 246 -4.77 -18.72 -21.64
N GLN A 247 -4.39 -19.96 -21.31
CA GLN A 247 -5.04 -21.16 -21.83
C GLN A 247 -6.54 -21.20 -21.50
N VAL A 248 -6.94 -20.83 -20.28
CA VAL A 248 -8.36 -20.73 -19.88
C VAL A 248 -9.09 -19.63 -20.66
N HIS A 249 -8.43 -18.52 -21.00
CA HIS A 249 -9.04 -17.49 -21.85
C HIS A 249 -9.25 -18.01 -23.29
N VAL A 250 -8.23 -18.63 -23.90
CA VAL A 250 -8.35 -19.26 -25.23
C VAL A 250 -9.48 -20.29 -25.27
N LEU A 251 -9.56 -21.19 -24.28
CA LEU A 251 -10.63 -22.19 -24.20
C LEU A 251 -12.03 -21.57 -23.99
N ARG A 252 -12.12 -20.45 -23.26
CA ARG A 252 -13.37 -19.68 -23.12
C ARG A 252 -13.78 -19.03 -24.43
N ASP A 253 -12.82 -18.50 -25.20
CA ASP A 253 -13.08 -17.88 -26.50
C ASP A 253 -13.46 -18.93 -27.55
N GLU A 254 -12.79 -20.08 -27.60
CA GLU A 254 -13.24 -21.24 -28.40
C GLU A 254 -14.67 -21.66 -28.04
N PHE A 255 -15.02 -21.69 -26.74
CA PHE A 255 -16.37 -22.05 -26.31
C PHE A 255 -17.41 -20.99 -26.68
N ARG A 256 -17.04 -19.70 -26.62
CA ARG A 256 -17.87 -18.58 -27.10
C ARG A 256 -18.10 -18.69 -28.61
N GLU A 257 -17.05 -18.93 -29.40
CA GLU A 257 -17.15 -19.14 -30.85
C GLU A 257 -18.03 -20.34 -31.20
N LYS A 258 -17.82 -21.48 -30.53
CA LYS A 258 -18.68 -22.67 -30.68
C LYS A 258 -20.13 -22.33 -30.35
N SER A 259 -20.39 -21.65 -29.24
CA SER A 259 -21.74 -21.21 -28.82
C SER A 259 -22.40 -20.25 -29.83
N VAL A 260 -21.62 -19.30 -30.37
CA VAL A 260 -22.09 -18.38 -31.42
C VAL A 260 -22.40 -19.15 -32.71
N SER A 261 -21.55 -20.10 -33.11
CA SER A 261 -21.79 -20.95 -34.28
C SER A 261 -23.04 -21.82 -34.11
N THR A 262 -23.24 -22.45 -32.94
CA THR A 262 -24.45 -23.23 -32.66
C THR A 262 -25.69 -22.35 -32.66
N ASN A 263 -25.63 -21.14 -32.11
CA ASN A 263 -26.74 -20.19 -32.16
C ASN A 263 -27.06 -19.77 -33.61
N GLN A 264 -26.05 -19.52 -34.45
CA GLN A 264 -26.25 -19.26 -35.88
C GLN A 264 -26.89 -20.46 -36.60
N HIS A 265 -26.48 -21.70 -36.27
CA HIS A 265 -27.11 -22.90 -36.81
C HIS A 265 -28.56 -23.07 -36.33
N MET A 266 -28.84 -22.77 -35.06
CA MET A 266 -30.21 -22.78 -34.50
C MET A 266 -31.10 -21.76 -35.22
N SER A 267 -30.67 -20.51 -35.38
CA SER A 267 -31.47 -19.50 -36.10
C SER A 267 -31.69 -19.86 -37.58
N ARG A 268 -30.72 -20.51 -38.24
CA ARG A 268 -30.91 -21.06 -39.61
C ARG A 268 -31.91 -22.22 -39.64
N LEU A 269 -31.91 -23.08 -38.61
CA LEU A 269 -32.91 -24.15 -38.47
C LEU A 269 -34.30 -23.57 -38.19
N GLU A 270 -34.42 -22.55 -37.36
CA GLU A 270 -35.68 -21.83 -37.08
C GLU A 270 -36.24 -21.18 -38.35
N SER A 271 -35.41 -20.53 -39.17
CA SER A 271 -35.85 -19.94 -40.44
C SER A 271 -36.31 -21.00 -41.44
N LEU A 272 -35.58 -22.11 -41.58
CA LEU A 272 -35.98 -23.23 -42.45
C LEU A 272 -37.25 -23.93 -41.94
N GLN A 273 -37.41 -24.06 -40.62
CA GLN A 273 -38.66 -24.59 -40.03
C GLN A 273 -39.85 -23.66 -40.27
N ALA A 274 -39.65 -22.34 -40.24
CA ALA A 274 -40.69 -21.37 -40.60
C ALA A 274 -41.06 -21.47 -42.09
N GLU A 275 -40.07 -21.60 -42.98
CA GLU A 275 -40.30 -21.81 -44.41
C GLU A 275 -41.05 -23.12 -44.69
N ILE A 276 -40.66 -24.23 -44.05
CA ILE A 276 -41.36 -25.52 -44.16
C ILE A 276 -42.81 -25.41 -43.63
N LYS A 277 -43.05 -24.67 -42.54
CA LYS A 277 -44.41 -24.42 -42.02
C LYS A 277 -45.25 -23.68 -43.05
N MET A 278 -44.76 -22.55 -43.58
CA MET A 278 -45.41 -21.76 -44.62
C MET A 278 -45.72 -22.60 -45.88
N LEU A 279 -44.75 -23.40 -46.35
CA LEU A 279 -44.95 -24.31 -47.50
C LEU A 279 -45.97 -25.40 -47.19
N SER A 280 -46.01 -25.92 -45.95
CA SER A 280 -47.00 -26.92 -45.53
C SER A 280 -48.41 -26.32 -45.40
N GLU A 281 -48.54 -25.06 -44.98
CA GLU A 281 -49.79 -24.33 -44.93
C GLU A 281 -50.29 -24.05 -46.35
N ARG A 282 -49.41 -23.60 -47.24
CA ARG A 282 -49.74 -23.42 -48.67
C ARG A 282 -50.12 -24.73 -49.36
N LYS A 283 -49.48 -25.85 -49.00
CA LYS A 283 -49.90 -27.19 -49.46
C LYS A 283 -51.31 -27.53 -48.99
N ARG A 284 -51.62 -27.32 -47.70
CA ARG A 284 -52.97 -27.53 -47.14
C ARG A 284 -54.03 -26.60 -47.76
N GLU A 285 -53.67 -25.38 -48.13
CA GLU A 285 -54.54 -24.48 -48.91
C GLU A 285 -54.87 -25.06 -50.27
N LEU A 286 -53.86 -25.50 -51.03
CA LEU A 286 -54.04 -26.09 -52.35
C LEU A 286 -54.82 -27.42 -52.27
N GLU A 287 -54.57 -28.25 -51.26
CA GLU A 287 -55.34 -29.47 -50.99
C GLU A 287 -56.81 -29.16 -50.68
N ARG A 288 -57.10 -28.10 -49.90
CA ARG A 288 -58.47 -27.62 -49.68
C ARG A 288 -59.13 -27.09 -50.95
N HIS A 289 -58.41 -26.35 -51.79
CA HIS A 289 -58.93 -25.87 -53.07
C HIS A 289 -59.25 -27.03 -54.02
N VAL A 290 -58.37 -28.03 -54.13
CA VAL A 290 -58.62 -29.23 -54.94
C VAL A 290 -59.77 -30.07 -54.36
N GLY A 291 -59.87 -30.19 -53.03
CA GLY A 291 -61.02 -30.84 -52.38
C GLY A 291 -62.35 -30.15 -52.70
N GLY A 292 -62.37 -28.81 -52.68
CA GLY A 292 -63.55 -28.02 -53.07
C GLY A 292 -63.93 -28.21 -54.53
N THR A 293 -62.98 -28.14 -55.47
CA THR A 293 -63.30 -28.36 -56.89
C THR A 293 -63.68 -29.82 -57.19
N LEU A 294 -63.18 -30.80 -56.44
CA LEU A 294 -63.67 -32.19 -56.54
C LEU A 294 -65.12 -32.30 -56.07
N GLN A 295 -65.50 -31.68 -54.94
CA GLN A 295 -66.88 -31.64 -54.47
C GLN A 295 -67.81 -30.93 -55.47
N GLU A 296 -67.38 -29.82 -56.06
CA GLU A 296 -68.12 -29.15 -57.14
C GLU A 296 -68.30 -30.06 -58.37
N ASN A 297 -67.26 -30.82 -58.75
CA ASN A 297 -67.36 -31.80 -59.84
C ASN A 297 -68.30 -32.98 -59.49
N GLU A 298 -68.29 -33.49 -58.27
CA GLU A 298 -69.22 -34.52 -57.80
C GLU A 298 -70.67 -34.00 -57.84
N MET A 299 -70.92 -32.77 -57.37
CA MET A 299 -72.23 -32.14 -57.46
C MET A 299 -72.67 -31.95 -58.92
N LEU A 300 -71.77 -31.52 -59.81
CA LEU A 300 -72.06 -31.43 -61.24
C LEU A 300 -72.35 -32.80 -61.87
N GLN A 301 -71.58 -33.84 -61.52
CA GLN A 301 -71.83 -35.22 -61.95
C GLN A 301 -73.21 -35.70 -61.49
N ASN A 302 -73.59 -35.49 -60.23
CA ASN A 302 -74.94 -35.81 -59.74
C ASN A 302 -76.04 -35.08 -60.55
N THR A 303 -75.86 -33.79 -60.86
CA THR A 303 -76.83 -33.08 -61.72
C THR A 303 -76.85 -33.58 -63.17
N ILE A 304 -75.72 -34.07 -63.69
CA ILE A 304 -75.65 -34.70 -65.01
C ILE A 304 -76.36 -36.06 -64.98
N GLU A 305 -76.22 -36.84 -63.91
CA GLU A 305 -76.94 -38.11 -63.72
C GLU A 305 -78.46 -37.89 -63.60
N ASP A 306 -78.91 -36.94 -62.78
CA ASP A 306 -80.31 -36.49 -62.71
C ASP A 306 -80.86 -36.11 -64.10
N LEU A 307 -80.10 -35.34 -64.88
CA LEU A 307 -80.48 -34.93 -66.23
C LEU A 307 -80.51 -36.13 -67.19
N GLN A 308 -79.57 -37.07 -67.09
CA GLN A 308 -79.59 -38.31 -67.87
C GLN A 308 -80.79 -39.19 -67.50
N GLU A 309 -81.17 -39.30 -66.24
CA GLU A 309 -82.38 -40.03 -65.82
C GLU A 309 -83.65 -39.38 -66.34
N ARG A 310 -83.76 -38.05 -66.28
CA ARG A 310 -84.86 -37.30 -66.89
C ARG A 310 -84.93 -37.53 -68.40
N THR A 311 -83.79 -37.50 -69.10
CA THR A 311 -83.73 -37.83 -70.54
C THR A 311 -84.18 -39.26 -70.80
N ARG A 312 -83.68 -40.27 -70.07
CA ARG A 312 -84.12 -41.68 -70.19
C ARG A 312 -85.63 -41.85 -69.94
N MET A 313 -86.20 -41.09 -69.01
CA MET A 313 -87.64 -41.09 -68.74
C MET A 313 -88.44 -40.44 -69.88
N LEU A 314 -87.96 -39.33 -70.44
CA LEU A 314 -88.57 -38.70 -71.62
C LEU A 314 -88.46 -39.58 -72.88
N GLU A 315 -87.34 -40.28 -73.07
CA GLU A 315 -87.14 -41.27 -74.14
C GLU A 315 -88.13 -42.43 -74.02
N ARG A 316 -88.31 -42.99 -72.80
CA ARG A 316 -89.33 -44.02 -72.54
C ARG A 316 -90.74 -43.52 -72.84
N LEU A 317 -91.10 -42.33 -72.34
CA LEU A 317 -92.42 -41.73 -72.59
C LEU A 317 -92.64 -41.46 -74.09
N SER A 318 -91.61 -41.05 -74.84
CA SER A 318 -91.68 -40.93 -76.30
C SER A 318 -91.94 -42.30 -76.94
N HIS A 319 -91.24 -43.35 -76.51
CA HIS A 319 -91.40 -44.70 -77.03
C HIS A 319 -92.79 -45.28 -76.72
N ASP A 320 -93.31 -45.04 -75.51
CA ASP A 320 -94.67 -45.42 -75.11
C ASP A 320 -95.72 -44.65 -75.92
N LYS A 321 -95.48 -43.37 -76.23
CA LYS A 321 -96.34 -42.57 -77.10
C LYS A 321 -96.28 -43.05 -78.55
N ASP A 322 -95.12 -43.44 -79.06
CA ASP A 322 -94.98 -44.06 -80.38
C ASP A 322 -95.69 -45.42 -80.45
N LEU A 323 -95.65 -46.22 -79.38
CA LEU A 323 -96.40 -47.47 -79.26
C LEU A 323 -97.91 -47.22 -79.20
N GLN A 324 -98.38 -46.25 -78.41
CA GLN A 324 -99.79 -45.83 -78.39
C GLN A 324 -100.25 -45.33 -79.77
N LEU A 325 -99.43 -44.55 -80.47
CA LEU A 325 -99.73 -44.10 -81.84
C LEU A 325 -99.83 -45.28 -82.81
N ARG A 326 -98.95 -46.29 -82.72
CA ARG A 326 -99.03 -47.51 -83.53
C ARG A 326 -100.27 -48.35 -83.20
N GLN A 327 -100.64 -48.48 -81.91
CA GLN A 327 -101.87 -49.16 -81.48
C GLN A 327 -103.11 -48.44 -82.03
N ASN A 328 -103.22 -47.13 -81.81
CA ASN A 328 -104.30 -46.30 -82.36
C ASN A 328 -104.35 -46.37 -83.90
N GLN A 329 -103.20 -46.51 -84.59
CA GLN A 329 -103.17 -46.70 -86.05
C GLN A 329 -103.72 -48.07 -86.47
N LEU A 330 -103.45 -49.14 -85.72
CA LEU A 330 -103.98 -50.48 -85.97
C LEU A 330 -105.48 -50.53 -85.66
N GLU A 331 -105.91 -50.03 -84.50
CA GLU A 331 -107.33 -49.91 -84.14
C GLU A 331 -108.09 -49.06 -85.17
N LEU A 332 -107.52 -47.96 -85.64
CA LEU A 332 -108.11 -47.15 -86.71
C LEU A 332 -108.16 -47.91 -88.04
N GLN A 333 -107.22 -48.81 -88.35
CA GLN A 333 -107.30 -49.68 -89.52
C GLN A 333 -108.41 -50.73 -89.35
N GLU A 334 -108.53 -51.36 -88.18
CA GLU A 334 -109.59 -52.31 -87.86
C GLU A 334 -110.98 -51.64 -87.90
N VAL A 335 -111.13 -50.46 -87.30
CA VAL A 335 -112.36 -49.64 -87.36
C VAL A 335 -112.64 -49.18 -88.78
N ARG A 336 -111.63 -48.85 -89.60
CA ARG A 336 -111.85 -48.56 -91.03
C ARG A 336 -112.25 -49.80 -91.83
N LEU A 337 -111.75 -50.98 -91.49
CA LEU A 337 -112.13 -52.25 -92.13
C LEU A 337 -113.55 -52.67 -91.70
N SER A 338 -113.89 -52.58 -90.42
CA SER A 338 -115.24 -52.86 -89.91
C SER A 338 -116.25 -51.80 -90.38
N HIS A 339 -115.86 -50.53 -90.48
CA HIS A 339 -116.68 -49.49 -91.12
C HIS A 339 -116.86 -49.76 -92.61
N ARG A 340 -115.85 -50.26 -93.35
CA ARG A 340 -116.03 -50.72 -94.74
C ARG A 340 -116.94 -51.94 -94.84
N GLN A 341 -116.86 -52.88 -93.90
CA GLN A 341 -117.76 -54.06 -93.85
C GLN A 341 -119.19 -53.66 -93.48
N LEU A 342 -119.38 -52.70 -92.58
CA LEU A 342 -120.67 -52.13 -92.24
C LEU A 342 -121.22 -51.23 -93.35
N ALA A 343 -120.36 -50.50 -94.05
CA ALA A 343 -120.73 -49.73 -95.24
C ALA A 343 -121.15 -50.69 -96.36
N ALA A 344 -120.42 -51.78 -96.61
CA ALA A 344 -120.82 -52.83 -97.54
C ALA A 344 -122.15 -53.48 -97.11
N ARG A 345 -122.37 -53.76 -95.82
CA ARG A 345 -123.68 -54.23 -95.32
C ARG A 345 -124.78 -53.19 -95.42
N MET A 346 -124.48 -51.89 -95.30
CA MET A 346 -125.43 -50.82 -95.54
C MET A 346 -125.68 -50.61 -97.03
N GLU A 347 -124.70 -50.87 -97.90
CA GLU A 347 -124.85 -50.95 -99.35
C GLU A 347 -125.75 -52.14 -99.70
N GLU A 348 -125.47 -53.35 -99.22
CA GLU A 348 -126.34 -54.55 -99.31
C GLU A 348 -127.77 -54.24 -98.84
N LEU A 349 -127.95 -53.69 -97.62
CA LEU A 349 -129.26 -53.30 -97.09
C LEU A 349 -129.91 -52.13 -97.87
N SER A 350 -129.13 -51.28 -98.54
CA SER A 350 -129.66 -50.20 -99.39
C SER A 350 -130.02 -50.69 -100.79
N GLU A 351 -129.30 -51.68 -101.32
CA GLU A 351 -129.55 -52.37 -102.58
C GLU A 351 -130.81 -53.24 -102.42
N GLU A 352 -130.93 -54.01 -101.32
CA GLU A 352 -132.16 -54.68 -100.91
C GLU A 352 -133.35 -53.71 -100.77
N ARG A 353 -133.10 -52.49 -100.27
CA ARG A 353 -134.12 -51.43 -100.13
C ARG A 353 -134.38 -50.64 -101.42
N SER A 354 -133.56 -50.82 -102.46
CA SER A 354 -133.65 -50.04 -103.71
C SER A 354 -134.63 -50.60 -104.75
N LEU A 355 -135.06 -51.85 -104.61
CA LEU A 355 -135.89 -52.55 -105.60
C LEU A 355 -137.32 -52.90 -105.17
N GLN A 356 -137.85 -52.33 -104.08
CA GLN A 356 -139.29 -52.39 -103.73
C GLN A 356 -139.89 -51.07 -103.19
N SER A 357 -140.69 -50.42 -104.05
CA SER A 357 -141.99 -49.76 -103.75
C SER A 357 -142.14 -48.67 -102.65
N LEU A 358 -142.39 -47.43 -103.10
CA LEU A 358 -143.40 -46.44 -102.63
C LEU A 358 -143.59 -46.13 -101.11
N GLY A 359 -143.45 -44.85 -100.73
CA GLY A 359 -144.12 -44.28 -99.53
C GLY A 359 -143.47 -43.01 -98.92
N PRO A 360 -144.21 -41.87 -98.76
CA PRO A 360 -143.73 -40.65 -98.08
C PRO A 360 -144.32 -40.44 -96.67
N THR A 361 -143.72 -39.53 -95.86
CA THR A 361 -144.16 -38.82 -94.60
C THR A 361 -142.99 -38.68 -93.59
N SER A 362 -142.98 -37.89 -92.51
CA SER A 362 -143.27 -36.45 -92.24
C SER A 362 -143.03 -36.14 -90.73
N THR A 363 -142.98 -34.86 -90.31
CA THR A 363 -142.99 -34.33 -88.89
C THR A 363 -141.68 -34.47 -88.06
N SER A 364 -141.41 -33.72 -86.97
CA SER A 364 -142.19 -32.70 -86.22
C SER A 364 -141.32 -31.65 -85.50
N LEU A 365 -141.90 -30.48 -85.19
CA LEU A 365 -141.50 -29.54 -84.11
C LEU A 365 -141.97 -30.07 -82.73
N LEU A 366 -141.30 -29.67 -81.62
CA LEU A 366 -141.91 -29.27 -80.33
C LEU A 366 -140.86 -28.86 -79.26
N SER A 367 -141.32 -28.03 -78.30
CA SER A 367 -140.72 -27.61 -77.00
C SER A 367 -139.68 -26.46 -76.95
N GLU A 368 -140.13 -25.25 -77.28
CA GLU A 368 -139.86 -24.07 -76.44
C GLU A 368 -140.77 -24.07 -75.18
N ILE A 369 -140.51 -23.14 -74.23
CA ILE A 369 -141.33 -22.67 -73.08
C ILE A 369 -140.95 -23.20 -71.67
N GLU A 370 -140.40 -22.29 -70.85
CA GLU A 370 -140.80 -21.89 -69.47
C GLU A 370 -139.89 -20.71 -69.02
N GLN A 371 -140.27 -19.42 -69.20
CA GLN A 371 -141.01 -18.48 -68.29
C GLN A 371 -140.15 -17.74 -67.22
N SER A 372 -140.45 -16.52 -66.69
CA SER A 372 -140.82 -15.19 -67.27
C SER A 372 -141.05 -14.09 -66.19
N MET A 373 -140.48 -12.87 -66.39
CA MET A 373 -140.94 -11.47 -66.09
C MET A 373 -141.74 -10.99 -64.82
N GLU A 374 -141.33 -9.79 -64.35
CA GLU A 374 -142.09 -8.56 -63.95
C GLU A 374 -143.03 -8.44 -62.71
N ALA A 375 -142.87 -7.32 -61.97
CA ALA A 375 -143.89 -6.25 -61.78
C ALA A 375 -143.35 -5.05 -60.93
N GLU A 376 -143.73 -3.81 -61.27
CA GLU A 376 -143.36 -2.55 -60.59
C GLU A 376 -144.56 -1.87 -59.85
N GLU A 377 -144.34 -0.65 -59.35
CA GLU A 377 -145.32 0.37 -58.92
C GLU A 377 -146.04 0.20 -57.56
N LEU A 378 -145.66 1.00 -56.57
CA LEU A 378 -146.22 2.36 -56.45
C LEU A 378 -145.32 3.28 -55.60
N GLU A 379 -145.14 4.51 -56.09
CA GLU A 379 -144.22 5.51 -55.56
C GLU A 379 -144.85 6.47 -54.53
N GLN A 380 -144.02 7.37 -53.99
CA GLN A 380 -144.35 8.76 -53.65
C GLN A 380 -145.57 9.01 -52.73
N GLU A 381 -145.31 9.12 -51.42
CA GLU A 381 -145.96 10.19 -50.60
C GLU A 381 -145.27 10.42 -49.24
N ARG A 382 -144.49 9.47 -48.71
CA ARG A 382 -143.96 9.52 -47.33
C ARG A 382 -142.50 10.01 -47.16
N GLU A 383 -141.95 10.71 -48.14
CA GLU A 383 -140.56 11.25 -48.05
C GLU A 383 -140.45 12.64 -47.40
N GLN A 384 -141.55 13.37 -47.19
CA GLN A 384 -141.48 14.72 -46.59
C GLN A 384 -141.24 14.75 -45.07
N LEU A 385 -141.33 13.60 -44.38
CA LEU A 385 -140.81 13.44 -43.01
C LEU A 385 -139.32 13.05 -42.98
N ARG A 386 -138.61 13.36 -44.08
CA ARG A 386 -137.15 13.45 -44.28
C ARG A 386 -136.35 14.02 -43.09
N LEU A 387 -136.69 15.27 -42.76
CA LEU A 387 -135.75 16.32 -42.33
C LEU A 387 -134.87 16.06 -41.09
N GLN A 388 -135.53 15.95 -39.94
CA GLN A 388 -135.05 16.61 -38.70
C GLN A 388 -134.50 15.67 -37.62
N LEU A 389 -134.68 14.35 -37.77
CA LEU A 389 -134.28 13.35 -36.78
C LEU A 389 -132.82 12.90 -36.90
N TRP A 390 -132.15 13.22 -38.02
CA TRP A 390 -130.79 12.76 -38.32
C TRP A 390 -129.70 13.68 -37.73
N GLU A 391 -129.90 15.00 -37.72
CA GLU A 391 -128.90 15.96 -37.22
C GLU A 391 -128.61 15.81 -35.71
N ALA A 392 -129.63 15.46 -34.91
CA ALA A 392 -129.48 15.27 -33.46
C ALA A 392 -128.65 14.02 -33.09
N PHE A 393 -128.67 12.98 -33.93
CA PHE A 393 -127.94 11.73 -33.67
C PHE A 393 -126.43 11.87 -33.88
N CYS A 394 -126.01 12.69 -34.85
CA CYS A 394 -124.60 12.89 -35.19
C CYS A 394 -123.81 13.63 -34.09
N GLN A 395 -124.45 14.50 -33.31
CA GLN A 395 -123.78 15.30 -32.27
C GLN A 395 -123.38 14.47 -31.03
N VAL A 396 -124.09 13.38 -30.72
CA VAL A 396 -123.78 12.51 -29.57
C VAL A 396 -122.61 11.56 -29.89
N ARG A 397 -122.43 11.18 -31.16
CA ARG A 397 -121.37 10.25 -31.59
C ARG A 397 -119.96 10.87 -31.52
N SER A 398 -119.82 12.18 -31.71
CA SER A 398 -118.51 12.85 -31.65
C SER A 398 -117.98 13.03 -30.22
N LEU A 399 -118.85 13.14 -29.22
CA LEU A 399 -118.43 13.19 -27.81
C LEU A 399 -117.88 11.84 -27.32
N CYS A 400 -118.37 10.73 -27.86
CA CYS A 400 -117.93 9.38 -27.48
C CYS A 400 -116.56 8.98 -28.07
N SER A 401 -116.07 9.66 -29.11
CA SER A 401 -114.71 9.43 -29.64
C SER A 401 -113.64 10.19 -28.87
N HIS A 402 -113.94 11.39 -28.36
CA HIS A 402 -113.00 12.21 -27.58
C HIS A 402 -112.60 11.58 -26.24
N LEU A 403 -113.45 10.71 -25.67
CA LEU A 403 -113.17 9.96 -24.43
C LEU A 403 -112.45 8.62 -24.65
N ARG A 404 -112.12 8.26 -25.91
CA ARG A 404 -111.43 6.99 -26.25
C ARG A 404 -110.02 7.21 -26.82
N GLY A 405 -109.51 8.45 -26.79
CA GLY A 405 -108.28 8.86 -27.48
C GLY A 405 -107.27 9.66 -26.66
N ASN A 406 -107.44 9.79 -25.34
CA ASN A 406 -106.53 10.54 -24.47
C ASN A 406 -106.02 9.65 -23.31
N ASP A 407 -105.02 8.82 -23.62
CA ASP A 407 -104.01 8.33 -22.68
C ASP A 407 -102.71 8.08 -23.47
N VAL A 408 -102.15 9.17 -24.02
CA VAL A 408 -100.85 9.17 -24.72
C VAL A 408 -99.79 9.82 -23.84
N THR A 409 -99.32 9.09 -22.84
CA THR A 409 -98.02 9.34 -22.20
C THR A 409 -97.31 8.02 -21.86
N ASP A 410 -96.89 7.27 -22.88
CA ASP A 410 -95.55 6.69 -22.83
C ASP A 410 -94.97 6.35 -24.21
N SER A 411 -93.64 6.25 -24.25
CA SER A 411 -92.84 5.54 -25.25
C SER A 411 -92.96 6.01 -26.71
N ALA A 412 -92.12 6.99 -27.06
CA ALA A 412 -91.59 7.06 -28.41
C ALA A 412 -90.75 5.81 -28.72
N LEU A 413 -91.01 5.14 -29.85
CA LEU A 413 -90.03 4.50 -30.76
C LEU A 413 -90.75 3.83 -31.94
N SER A 414 -90.26 4.05 -33.17
CA SER A 414 -90.61 3.36 -34.44
C SER A 414 -92.09 3.47 -34.89
N THR A 415 -92.47 4.22 -35.93
CA THR A 415 -91.97 4.27 -37.32
C THR A 415 -92.11 2.94 -38.08
N ASP A 416 -93.30 2.60 -38.56
CA ASP A 416 -93.53 1.92 -39.86
C ASP A 416 -94.99 2.13 -40.34
N SER A 417 -95.13 2.46 -41.63
CA SER A 417 -96.24 2.33 -42.63
C SER A 417 -97.63 1.80 -42.22
N SER A 418 -98.74 2.02 -42.95
CA SER A 418 -99.18 2.93 -44.03
C SER A 418 -100.58 2.45 -44.48
N MET A 419 -101.35 3.25 -45.24
CA MET A 419 -102.54 2.83 -46.02
C MET A 419 -103.79 2.37 -45.21
N ASP A 420 -105.02 2.46 -45.72
CA ASP A 420 -105.63 3.40 -46.68
C ASP A 420 -107.18 3.30 -46.62
N GLU A 421 -107.88 4.20 -47.31
CA GLU A 421 -109.28 4.10 -47.79
C GLU A 421 -110.42 3.75 -46.80
N SER A 422 -111.08 4.82 -46.35
CA SER A 422 -112.45 5.16 -46.80
C SER A 422 -113.68 4.27 -46.52
N SER A 423 -114.64 4.94 -45.89
CA SER A 423 -116.03 5.08 -46.35
C SER A 423 -117.07 3.99 -46.05
N GLU A 424 -117.98 4.37 -45.17
CA GLU A 424 -119.43 4.45 -45.42
C GLU A 424 -120.00 3.55 -46.54
N THR A 425 -120.60 2.44 -46.12
CA THR A 425 -121.71 1.82 -46.86
C THR A 425 -123.02 2.07 -46.10
N SER A 426 -123.96 2.76 -46.76
CA SER A 426 -125.41 2.45 -46.83
C SER A 426 -126.20 2.09 -45.54
N SER A 427 -127.45 2.50 -45.33
CA SER A 427 -128.41 3.32 -46.09
C SER A 427 -129.63 3.55 -45.18
N ALA A 428 -130.60 4.38 -45.57
CA ALA A 428 -131.78 4.73 -44.78
C ALA A 428 -132.88 3.66 -44.76
N LYS A 429 -132.54 2.41 -44.43
CA LYS A 429 -133.47 1.36 -43.98
C LYS A 429 -132.88 0.65 -42.76
N ASP A 430 -133.76 0.21 -41.87
CA ASP A 430 -133.47 -0.48 -40.61
C ASP A 430 -132.79 0.37 -39.52
N VAL A 431 -133.60 1.22 -38.87
CA VAL A 431 -133.34 1.70 -37.50
C VAL A 431 -134.20 0.87 -36.53
N PRO A 432 -133.63 -0.11 -35.81
CA PRO A 432 -134.31 -0.74 -34.69
C PRO A 432 -134.46 0.24 -33.54
N THR A 433 -135.68 0.36 -32.99
CA THR A 433 -135.95 1.14 -31.78
C THR A 433 -135.20 0.55 -30.58
N GLY A 434 -134.10 1.19 -30.17
CA GLY A 434 -133.33 0.82 -28.97
C GLY A 434 -131.85 1.24 -28.92
N SER A 435 -131.24 1.67 -30.04
CA SER A 435 -129.79 1.94 -30.09
C SER A 435 -129.31 3.17 -29.28
N LEU A 436 -130.20 4.13 -28.99
CA LEU A 436 -129.89 5.29 -28.16
C LEU A 436 -129.70 4.89 -26.68
N ASP A 437 -130.50 3.95 -26.18
CA ASP A 437 -130.36 3.42 -24.82
C ASP A 437 -129.06 2.65 -24.64
N THR A 438 -128.61 1.88 -25.64
CA THR A 438 -127.32 1.18 -25.57
C THR A 438 -126.14 2.14 -25.47
N ALA A 439 -126.17 3.27 -26.21
CA ALA A 439 -125.10 4.28 -26.12
C ALA A 439 -125.07 4.97 -24.74
N LEU A 440 -126.23 5.25 -24.14
CA LEU A 440 -126.32 5.82 -22.78
C LEU A 440 -125.89 4.81 -21.69
N HIS A 441 -126.15 3.51 -21.89
CA HIS A 441 -125.69 2.47 -20.97
C HIS A 441 -124.17 2.22 -21.08
N GLU A 442 -123.55 2.38 -22.26
CA GLU A 442 -122.09 2.34 -22.38
C GLU A 442 -121.40 3.53 -21.70
N LEU A 443 -121.96 4.74 -21.81
CA LEU A 443 -121.46 5.93 -21.10
C LEU A 443 -121.47 5.73 -19.57
N LYS A 444 -122.53 5.08 -19.06
CA LYS A 444 -122.69 4.72 -17.64
C LYS A 444 -121.71 3.62 -17.20
N ARG A 445 -121.40 2.65 -18.06
CA ARG A 445 -120.40 1.59 -17.78
C ARG A 445 -118.98 2.17 -17.71
N LEU A 446 -118.63 3.09 -18.60
CA LEU A 446 -117.29 3.71 -18.63
C LEU A 446 -117.07 4.66 -17.44
N THR A 447 -118.11 5.33 -16.94
CA THR A 447 -118.00 6.12 -15.69
C THR A 447 -117.92 5.27 -14.43
N GLN A 448 -118.55 4.07 -14.40
CA GLN A 448 -118.42 3.12 -13.28
C GLN A 448 -116.97 2.59 -13.15
N ASN A 449 -116.32 2.25 -14.28
CA ASN A 449 -114.96 1.71 -14.30
C ASN A 449 -113.88 2.68 -13.78
N LEU A 450 -114.12 4.00 -13.82
CA LEU A 450 -113.21 5.01 -13.27
C LEU A 450 -113.38 5.22 -11.76
N LEU A 451 -114.46 4.71 -11.16
CA LEU A 451 -114.76 4.83 -9.73
C LEU A 451 -114.36 3.59 -8.93
N ASP A 452 -114.43 2.39 -9.51
CA ASP A 452 -114.02 1.14 -8.85
C ASP A 452 -112.51 0.79 -9.04
N GLY A 453 -111.73 1.66 -9.70
CA GLY A 453 -110.33 1.43 -10.08
C GLY A 453 -109.25 2.04 -9.17
N ASN A 454 -109.58 2.66 -8.05
CA ASN A 454 -108.65 3.48 -7.25
C ASN A 454 -108.39 2.98 -5.81
N GLU A 455 -108.53 1.67 -5.54
CA GLU A 455 -108.28 1.06 -4.21
C GLU A 455 -107.48 -0.25 -4.34
N SER A 456 -106.16 -0.16 -4.55
CA SER A 456 -105.26 -1.27 -4.24
C SER A 456 -103.85 -0.81 -3.88
N MET A 457 -103.59 -0.64 -2.58
CA MET A 457 -102.22 -0.62 -2.06
C MET A 457 -101.59 -2.00 -2.26
N GLY A 458 -100.72 -2.14 -3.27
CA GLY A 458 -100.27 -3.47 -3.71
C GLY A 458 -98.80 -3.61 -4.15
N SER A 459 -97.94 -2.58 -3.99
CA SER A 459 -96.54 -2.66 -4.48
C SER A 459 -95.47 -2.08 -3.54
N ARG A 460 -95.59 -2.30 -2.23
CA ARG A 460 -94.46 -1.98 -1.33
C ARG A 460 -93.27 -2.93 -1.47
N ARG A 461 -93.46 -4.17 -1.96
CA ARG A 461 -92.36 -5.13 -2.11
C ARG A 461 -91.48 -4.89 -3.34
N SER A 462 -92.03 -4.52 -4.50
CA SER A 462 -91.20 -4.24 -5.69
C SER A 462 -90.21 -3.11 -5.47
N ASP A 463 -90.66 -2.05 -4.80
CA ASP A 463 -89.90 -0.82 -4.66
C ASP A 463 -88.92 -0.91 -3.49
N GLU A 464 -89.29 -1.67 -2.44
CA GLU A 464 -88.40 -2.05 -1.33
C GLU A 464 -87.31 -3.03 -1.83
N GLU A 465 -87.66 -4.06 -2.63
CA GLU A 465 -86.69 -4.97 -3.27
C GLU A 465 -85.78 -4.24 -4.27
N ALA A 466 -86.30 -3.29 -5.05
CA ALA A 466 -85.49 -2.48 -5.98
C ALA A 466 -84.56 -1.49 -5.26
N LEU A 467 -85.00 -0.88 -4.16
CA LEU A 467 -84.15 -0.05 -3.29
C LEU A 467 -83.12 -0.90 -2.53
N GLU A 468 -83.48 -2.10 -2.07
CA GLU A 468 -82.54 -3.07 -1.49
C GLU A 468 -81.49 -3.50 -2.52
N GLU A 469 -81.87 -3.73 -3.78
CA GLU A 469 -80.92 -3.99 -4.86
C GLU A 469 -80.00 -2.79 -5.15
N GLN A 470 -80.52 -1.55 -5.13
CA GLN A 470 -79.69 -0.35 -5.30
C GLN A 470 -78.74 -0.14 -4.12
N VAL A 471 -79.21 -0.32 -2.88
CA VAL A 471 -78.38 -0.29 -1.67
C VAL A 471 -77.34 -1.41 -1.70
N ARG A 472 -77.69 -2.59 -2.22
CA ARG A 472 -76.76 -3.71 -2.41
C ARG A 472 -75.71 -3.41 -3.48
N LYS A 473 -76.09 -2.87 -4.63
CA LYS A 473 -75.17 -2.41 -5.69
C LYS A 473 -74.23 -1.32 -5.17
N LEU A 474 -74.75 -0.29 -4.48
CA LEU A 474 -73.95 0.76 -3.84
C LEU A 474 -73.05 0.21 -2.72
N ALA A 475 -73.49 -0.81 -1.99
CA ALA A 475 -72.66 -1.48 -0.98
C ALA A 475 -71.57 -2.36 -1.61
N GLU A 476 -71.83 -2.97 -2.76
CA GLU A 476 -70.88 -3.72 -3.57
C GLU A 476 -69.86 -2.77 -4.25
N GLU A 477 -70.29 -1.64 -4.82
CA GLU A 477 -69.42 -0.54 -5.30
C GLU A 477 -68.59 0.07 -4.17
N SER A 478 -69.17 0.26 -2.98
CA SER A 478 -68.44 0.72 -1.80
C SER A 478 -67.45 -0.34 -1.28
N ARG A 479 -67.68 -1.64 -1.56
CA ARG A 479 -66.71 -2.72 -1.26
C ARG A 479 -65.58 -2.71 -2.28
N THR A 480 -65.86 -2.65 -3.58
CA THR A 480 -64.82 -2.59 -4.61
C THR A 480 -63.97 -1.33 -4.51
N LEU A 481 -64.54 -0.16 -4.17
CA LEU A 481 -63.77 1.05 -3.89
C LEU A 481 -62.88 0.92 -2.64
N ARG A 482 -63.33 0.21 -1.59
CA ARG A 482 -62.49 -0.11 -0.42
C ARG A 482 -61.38 -1.09 -0.76
N GLU A 483 -61.68 -2.17 -1.48
CA GLU A 483 -60.70 -3.15 -1.95
C GLU A 483 -59.64 -2.50 -2.86
N LEU A 484 -60.05 -1.58 -3.75
CA LEU A 484 -59.13 -0.80 -4.57
C LEU A 484 -58.27 0.13 -3.71
N TYR A 485 -58.85 0.87 -2.76
CA TYR A 485 -58.10 1.74 -1.83
C TYR A 485 -57.14 0.95 -0.95
N GLU A 486 -57.54 -0.20 -0.43
CA GLU A 486 -56.69 -1.12 0.34
C GLU A 486 -55.57 -1.70 -0.55
N SER A 487 -55.86 -2.01 -1.83
CA SER A 487 -54.84 -2.45 -2.78
C SER A 487 -53.82 -1.34 -3.08
N GLU A 488 -54.24 -0.10 -3.32
CA GLU A 488 -53.34 1.04 -3.52
C GLU A 488 -52.55 1.36 -2.24
N GLN A 489 -53.17 1.27 -1.06
CA GLN A 489 -52.48 1.42 0.21
C GLN A 489 -51.45 0.29 0.45
N SER A 490 -51.73 -0.94 -0.01
CA SER A 490 -50.77 -2.04 0.06
C SER A 490 -49.59 -1.85 -0.91
N LYS A 491 -49.83 -1.35 -2.12
CA LYS A 491 -48.78 -0.97 -3.09
C LYS A 491 -47.92 0.18 -2.57
N ALA A 492 -48.54 1.18 -1.94
CA ALA A 492 -47.84 2.31 -1.33
C ALA A 492 -46.99 1.89 -0.12
N ARG A 493 -47.44 0.91 0.68
CA ARG A 493 -46.61 0.29 1.73
C ARG A 493 -45.44 -0.47 1.13
N ALA A 494 -45.67 -1.31 0.12
CA ALA A 494 -44.62 -2.06 -0.56
C ALA A 494 -43.55 -1.14 -1.18
N SER A 495 -43.95 -0.07 -1.88
CA SER A 495 -43.00 0.89 -2.46
C SER A 495 -42.27 1.72 -1.41
N GLN A 496 -42.90 1.99 -0.25
CA GLN A 496 -42.22 2.61 0.89
C GLN A 496 -41.21 1.65 1.54
N GLU A 497 -41.53 0.36 1.65
CA GLU A 497 -40.60 -0.69 2.12
C GLU A 497 -39.42 -0.87 1.16
N GLU A 498 -39.66 -0.90 -0.15
CA GLU A 498 -38.61 -0.91 -1.19
C GLU A 498 -37.73 0.35 -1.12
N ALA A 499 -38.33 1.53 -0.95
CA ALA A 499 -37.58 2.78 -0.79
C ALA A 499 -36.71 2.77 0.49
N LEU A 500 -37.19 2.20 1.59
CA LEU A 500 -36.42 2.00 2.82
C LEU A 500 -35.30 0.95 2.63
N GLN A 501 -35.54 -0.13 1.89
CA GLN A 501 -34.52 -1.13 1.56
C GLN A 501 -33.40 -0.50 0.71
N LEU A 502 -33.75 0.25 -0.34
CA LEU A 502 -32.79 0.98 -1.17
C LEU A 502 -32.05 2.07 -0.38
N HIS A 503 -32.71 2.76 0.53
CA HIS A 503 -32.07 3.72 1.43
C HIS A 503 -31.06 3.04 2.36
N ASN A 504 -31.43 1.92 2.98
CA ASN A 504 -30.53 1.12 3.82
C ASN A 504 -29.35 0.54 3.04
N GLN A 505 -29.57 0.13 1.78
CA GLN A 505 -28.49 -0.32 0.91
C GLN A 505 -27.54 0.85 0.54
N ALA A 506 -28.09 2.04 0.26
CA ALA A 506 -27.30 3.23 -0.02
C ALA A 506 -26.51 3.72 1.20
N THR A 507 -27.04 3.62 2.42
CA THR A 507 -26.31 3.97 3.65
C THR A 507 -25.20 2.97 3.96
N LEU A 508 -25.44 1.65 3.81
CA LEU A 508 -24.40 0.63 3.92
C LEU A 508 -23.25 0.85 2.92
N LEU A 509 -23.56 1.02 1.63
CA LEU A 509 -22.56 1.33 0.61
C LEU A 509 -21.83 2.66 0.88
N SER A 510 -22.51 3.66 1.47
CA SER A 510 -21.86 4.92 1.85
C SER A 510 -20.87 4.75 3.00
N LEU A 511 -21.20 3.90 3.99
CA LEU A 511 -20.32 3.56 5.12
C LEU A 511 -19.12 2.71 4.67
N GLU A 512 -19.34 1.74 3.78
CA GLU A 512 -18.26 0.99 3.12
C GLU A 512 -17.33 1.95 2.37
N MET A 513 -17.89 2.85 1.55
CA MET A 513 -17.12 3.86 0.81
C MET A 513 -16.42 4.89 1.70
N SER A 514 -16.88 5.18 2.93
CA SER A 514 -16.11 5.97 3.88
C SER A 514 -14.99 5.15 4.53
N SER A 515 -15.25 3.91 4.94
CA SER A 515 -14.23 3.05 5.54
C SER A 515 -13.05 2.80 4.58
N LEU A 516 -13.32 2.51 3.30
CA LEU A 516 -12.30 2.34 2.27
C LEU A 516 -11.53 3.63 1.96
N LYS A 517 -12.15 4.81 2.10
CA LYS A 517 -11.45 6.09 1.97
C LYS A 517 -10.51 6.32 3.14
N GLU A 518 -10.95 6.07 4.36
CA GLU A 518 -10.11 6.18 5.55
C GLU A 518 -8.96 5.17 5.53
N GLU A 519 -9.19 3.92 5.10
CA GLU A 519 -8.11 2.94 4.90
C GLU A 519 -7.10 3.40 3.85
N ARG A 520 -7.56 3.96 2.72
CA ARG A 520 -6.68 4.54 1.71
C ARG A 520 -5.90 5.75 2.23
N GLU A 521 -6.51 6.57 3.07
CA GLU A 521 -5.85 7.74 3.69
C GLU A 521 -4.83 7.32 4.76
N ARG A 522 -5.14 6.30 5.57
CA ARG A 522 -4.18 5.65 6.48
C ARG A 522 -2.99 5.09 5.70
N LEU A 523 -3.21 4.35 4.62
CA LEU A 523 -2.13 3.81 3.79
C LEU A 523 -1.26 4.91 3.17
N ARG A 524 -1.86 6.04 2.74
CA ARG A 524 -1.11 7.20 2.24
C ARG A 524 -0.26 7.85 3.32
N ALA A 525 -0.83 8.08 4.52
CA ALA A 525 -0.07 8.60 5.66
C ALA A 525 1.12 7.69 6.00
N MET A 526 0.92 6.37 6.04
CA MET A 526 2.01 5.41 6.25
C MET A 526 3.09 5.48 5.15
N THR A 527 2.73 5.67 3.88
CA THR A 527 3.73 5.85 2.81
C THR A 527 4.45 7.19 2.90
N GLU A 528 3.77 8.27 3.28
CA GLU A 528 4.39 9.59 3.50
C GLU A 528 5.34 9.57 4.70
N GLU A 529 4.98 8.88 5.79
CA GLU A 529 5.85 8.63 6.95
C GLU A 529 7.06 7.75 6.58
N GLN A 530 6.89 6.74 5.73
CA GLN A 530 7.99 5.92 5.21
C GLN A 530 8.93 6.75 4.33
N GLU A 531 8.42 7.57 3.41
CA GLU A 531 9.21 8.47 2.58
C GLU A 531 10.00 9.49 3.42
N GLN A 532 9.38 10.04 4.48
CA GLN A 532 10.05 10.92 5.44
C GLN A 532 11.13 10.18 6.23
N SER A 533 10.85 8.95 6.69
CA SER A 533 11.84 8.11 7.39
C SER A 533 13.04 7.78 6.50
N GLU A 534 12.80 7.44 5.23
CA GLU A 534 13.87 7.22 4.25
C GLU A 534 14.70 8.48 4.01
N GLN A 535 14.08 9.66 3.91
CA GLN A 535 14.80 10.93 3.76
C GLN A 535 15.70 11.22 4.97
N VAL A 536 15.20 10.97 6.19
CA VAL A 536 15.99 11.10 7.42
C VAL A 536 17.14 10.09 7.46
N GLN A 537 16.89 8.82 7.07
CA GLN A 537 17.94 7.80 7.00
C GLN A 537 19.03 8.14 5.99
N ARG A 538 18.68 8.66 4.81
CA ARG A 538 19.64 9.15 3.82
C ARG A 538 20.47 10.30 4.37
N ALA A 539 19.84 11.29 5.01
CA ALA A 539 20.55 12.41 5.63
C ALA A 539 21.48 12.00 6.78
N ILE A 540 21.13 10.96 7.55
CA ILE A 540 22.01 10.35 8.56
C ILE A 540 23.19 9.67 7.87
N HIS A 541 22.96 8.89 6.81
CA HIS A 541 24.03 8.22 6.08
C HIS A 541 25.01 9.21 5.43
N ASP A 542 24.53 10.26 4.78
CA ASP A 542 25.35 11.33 4.19
C ASP A 542 26.20 12.04 5.27
N ARG A 543 25.62 12.28 6.45
CA ARG A 543 26.34 12.86 7.61
C ARG A 543 27.44 11.91 8.09
N ASP A 544 27.14 10.62 8.21
CA ASP A 544 28.07 9.64 8.75
C ASP A 544 29.23 9.38 7.76
N GLU A 545 28.95 9.32 6.45
CA GLU A 545 29.98 9.29 5.39
C GLU A 545 30.86 10.55 5.41
N ALA A 546 30.28 11.73 5.70
CA ALA A 546 31.04 12.97 5.87
C ALA A 546 31.92 12.95 7.15
N ILE A 547 31.45 12.31 8.23
CA ILE A 547 32.23 12.10 9.47
C ILE A 547 33.40 11.13 9.20
N GLU A 548 33.18 10.02 8.48
CA GLU A 548 34.24 9.10 8.09
C GLU A 548 35.30 9.78 7.21
N LYS A 549 34.88 10.54 6.19
CA LYS A 549 35.79 11.34 5.35
C LYS A 549 36.59 12.35 6.17
N LYS A 550 35.96 13.01 7.13
CA LYS A 550 36.63 13.94 8.05
C LYS A 550 37.67 13.20 8.91
N ALA A 551 37.32 12.08 9.52
CA ALA A 551 38.23 11.29 10.35
C ALA A 551 39.44 10.79 9.56
N ALA A 552 39.24 10.34 8.31
CA ALA A 552 40.34 9.94 7.44
C ALA A 552 41.32 11.10 7.13
N VAL A 553 40.80 12.30 6.88
CA VAL A 553 41.63 13.51 6.68
C VAL A 553 42.35 13.91 7.98
N GLU A 554 41.71 13.80 9.14
CA GLU A 554 42.34 14.05 10.44
C GLU A 554 43.46 13.04 10.75
N MET A 555 43.30 11.77 10.36
CA MET A 555 44.36 10.75 10.47
C MET A 555 45.56 11.05 9.57
N GLU A 556 45.35 11.41 8.30
CA GLU A 556 46.46 11.79 7.39
C GLU A 556 47.14 13.10 7.85
N LEU A 557 46.39 14.04 8.44
CA LEU A 557 46.97 15.25 9.04
C LEU A 557 47.82 14.93 10.28
N ALA A 558 47.37 14.00 11.14
CA ALA A 558 48.15 13.54 12.29
C ALA A 558 49.44 12.82 11.84
N LYS A 559 49.37 12.01 10.79
CA LYS A 559 50.52 11.33 10.17
C LYS A 559 51.52 12.34 9.58
N CYS A 560 51.07 13.29 8.77
CA CYS A 560 51.91 14.39 8.27
C CYS A 560 52.60 15.17 9.40
N LYS A 561 51.92 15.37 10.54
CA LYS A 561 52.50 16.04 11.72
C LYS A 561 53.60 15.17 12.37
N ILE A 562 53.41 13.86 12.47
CA ILE A 562 54.42 12.91 12.95
C ILE A 562 55.64 12.92 12.00
N ASP A 563 55.42 12.88 10.68
CA ASP A 563 56.49 12.93 9.68
C ASP A 563 57.32 14.23 9.79
N ILE A 564 56.66 15.38 9.99
CA ILE A 564 57.34 16.67 10.25
C ILE A 564 58.14 16.62 11.55
N MET A 565 57.60 16.03 12.63
CA MET A 565 58.32 15.89 13.91
C MET A 565 59.54 14.97 13.78
N ALA A 566 59.43 13.87 13.03
CA ALA A 566 60.53 12.95 12.74
C ALA A 566 61.62 13.63 11.89
N LEU A 567 61.25 14.34 10.82
CA LEU A 567 62.18 15.10 9.98
C LEU A 567 62.88 16.22 10.77
N ASN A 568 62.18 16.91 11.67
CA ASN A 568 62.80 17.89 12.57
C ASN A 568 63.80 17.25 13.54
N SER A 569 63.51 16.06 14.08
CA SER A 569 64.48 15.32 14.89
C SER A 569 65.73 14.97 14.08
N GLN A 570 65.56 14.37 12.89
CA GLN A 570 66.68 14.05 12.00
C GLN A 570 67.52 15.28 11.62
N LEU A 571 66.88 16.43 11.42
CA LEU A 571 67.56 17.70 11.16
C LEU A 571 68.37 18.18 12.37
N LEU A 572 67.82 18.08 13.59
CA LEU A 572 68.53 18.42 14.82
C LEU A 572 69.73 17.50 15.05
N ASP A 573 69.56 16.20 14.83
CA ASP A 573 70.64 15.20 14.92
C ASP A 573 71.75 15.48 13.90
N ALA A 574 71.39 15.81 12.65
CA ALA A 574 72.35 16.19 11.62
C ALA A 574 73.09 17.51 11.92
N ILE A 575 72.40 18.49 12.51
CA ILE A 575 73.02 19.73 13.01
C ILE A 575 74.00 19.40 14.15
N GLN A 576 73.61 18.57 15.11
CA GLN A 576 74.46 18.18 16.22
C GLN A 576 75.71 17.42 15.75
N GLN A 577 75.57 16.48 14.82
CA GLN A 577 76.70 15.80 14.18
C GLN A 577 77.63 16.79 13.48
N LYS A 578 77.09 17.76 12.73
CA LYS A 578 77.88 18.81 12.08
C LYS A 578 78.65 19.68 13.08
N VAL A 579 78.02 20.06 14.20
CA VAL A 579 78.66 20.82 15.28
C VAL A 579 79.79 20.03 15.94
N ASN A 580 79.55 18.74 16.22
CA ASN A 580 80.58 17.86 16.77
C ASN A 580 81.78 17.72 15.80
N LEU A 581 81.54 17.59 14.50
CA LEU A 581 82.59 17.54 13.49
C LEU A 581 83.34 18.88 13.34
N SER A 582 82.67 20.04 13.42
CA SER A 582 83.37 21.32 13.41
C SER A 582 84.24 21.53 14.65
N GLN A 583 83.78 21.12 15.84
CA GLN A 583 84.59 21.14 17.06
C GLN A 583 85.82 20.22 16.97
N GLN A 584 85.68 19.03 16.37
CA GLN A 584 86.82 18.15 16.10
C GLN A 584 87.82 18.76 15.12
N LEU A 585 87.35 19.48 14.09
CA LEU A 585 88.21 20.19 13.15
C LEU A 585 88.91 21.39 13.79
N GLU A 586 88.24 22.14 14.67
CA GLU A 586 88.83 23.23 15.45
C GLU A 586 89.93 22.69 16.40
N ALA A 587 89.65 21.62 17.15
CA ALA A 587 90.65 20.97 18.00
C ALA A 587 91.87 20.46 17.20
N TRP A 588 91.64 19.88 16.02
CA TRP A 588 92.74 19.45 15.14
C TRP A 588 93.54 20.63 14.56
N GLN A 589 92.88 21.76 14.27
CA GLN A 589 93.56 22.98 13.84
C GLN A 589 94.45 23.55 14.96
N ASP A 590 93.95 23.58 16.21
CA ASP A 590 94.72 23.99 17.39
C ASP A 590 95.94 23.09 17.59
N ASP A 591 95.78 21.76 17.51
CA ASP A 591 96.89 20.82 17.66
C ASP A 591 97.92 20.95 16.52
N MET A 592 97.47 21.17 15.29
CA MET A 592 98.38 21.46 14.17
C MET A 592 99.11 22.79 14.34
N GLN A 593 98.45 23.84 14.87
CA GLN A 593 99.11 25.10 15.21
C GLN A 593 100.17 24.90 16.29
N ARG A 594 99.86 24.18 17.38
CA ARG A 594 100.84 23.82 18.43
C ARG A 594 102.03 23.06 17.87
N VAL A 595 101.82 22.12 16.94
CA VAL A 595 102.91 21.38 16.28
C VAL A 595 103.75 22.29 15.38
N ILE A 596 103.14 23.24 14.67
CA ILE A 596 103.86 24.23 13.86
C ILE A 596 104.68 25.17 14.75
N ASP A 597 104.10 25.68 15.83
CA ASP A 597 104.77 26.55 16.81
C ASP A 597 105.94 25.82 17.48
N GLN A 598 105.75 24.56 17.89
CA GLN A 598 106.82 23.73 18.43
C GLN A 598 107.92 23.50 17.39
N GLN A 599 107.59 23.18 16.13
CA GLN A 599 108.59 23.04 15.06
C GLN A 599 109.32 24.36 14.74
N LEU A 600 108.69 25.51 14.90
CA LEU A 600 109.34 26.82 14.76
C LEU A 600 110.28 27.10 15.93
N ILE A 601 109.87 26.78 17.15
CA ILE A 601 110.70 26.88 18.36
C ILE A 601 111.91 25.95 18.26
N ASP A 602 111.69 24.68 17.88
CA ASP A 602 112.75 23.68 17.74
C ASP A 602 113.74 24.08 16.64
N LYS A 603 113.27 24.52 15.47
CA LYS A 603 114.14 25.05 14.40
C LYS A 603 114.94 26.26 14.84
N HIS A 604 114.33 27.20 15.56
CA HIS A 604 115.10 28.31 16.12
C HIS A 604 116.12 27.79 17.13
N GLN A 605 115.80 26.85 18.01
CA GLN A 605 116.77 26.26 18.94
C GLN A 605 117.92 25.54 18.21
N GLU A 606 117.65 24.87 17.08
CA GLU A 606 118.67 24.30 16.20
C GLU A 606 119.54 25.41 15.56
N GLU A 607 118.93 26.46 14.98
CA GLU A 607 119.63 27.63 14.42
C GLU A 607 120.49 28.39 15.47
N TRP A 608 120.02 28.48 16.72
CA TRP A 608 120.75 29.07 17.84
C TRP A 608 121.81 28.13 18.44
N SER A 609 121.71 26.82 18.20
CA SER A 609 122.73 25.83 18.61
C SER A 609 123.84 25.70 17.56
N GLU A 610 123.54 25.92 16.28
CA GLU A 610 124.51 25.92 15.18
C GLU A 610 125.22 27.27 14.97
N THR A 611 125.95 27.78 15.97
CA THR A 611 127.25 28.48 15.80
C THR A 611 127.87 28.85 17.16
N PRO A 612 129.22 28.76 17.36
CA PRO A 612 130.22 29.32 16.44
C PRO A 612 131.34 28.37 15.95
N TYR A 613 131.85 28.70 14.75
CA TYR A 613 133.18 28.40 14.20
C TYR A 613 133.58 26.93 13.88
N SER A 614 133.58 26.62 12.58
CA SER A 614 134.83 26.21 11.88
C SER A 614 134.75 26.34 10.35
N PHE A 615 135.91 26.44 9.71
CA PHE A 615 136.11 26.98 8.35
C PHE A 615 136.39 25.88 7.30
N SER A 616 135.65 25.90 6.18
CA SER A 616 135.90 25.26 4.87
C SER A 616 136.36 23.78 4.78
N LYS A 617 135.61 22.93 4.04
CA LYS A 617 136.10 22.15 2.87
C LYS A 617 135.05 21.16 2.32
N GLY A 618 135.14 20.88 1.01
CA GLY A 618 134.59 19.67 0.36
C GLY A 618 133.11 19.78 -0.02
N ALA A 619 132.70 19.94 -1.29
CA ALA A 619 132.93 19.16 -2.51
C ALA A 619 131.90 18.05 -2.79
N ASP A 620 130.94 18.43 -3.66
CA ASP A 620 130.47 17.66 -4.82
C ASP A 620 129.38 16.57 -4.65
N ARG A 621 128.49 16.52 -5.67
CA ARG A 621 127.48 15.47 -6.00
C ARG A 621 126.18 15.46 -5.16
N ARG A 622 124.97 15.41 -5.74
CA ARG A 622 124.54 15.18 -7.14
C ARG A 622 123.16 15.83 -7.44
N SER A 623 123.05 16.40 -8.65
CA SER A 623 121.87 16.57 -9.54
C SER A 623 120.53 15.89 -9.14
N ARG A 624 119.33 16.39 -9.52
CA ARG A 624 118.97 16.80 -10.89
C ARG A 624 117.56 17.45 -11.06
N ALA A 625 117.50 18.47 -11.92
CA ALA A 625 116.40 18.91 -12.82
C ALA A 625 115.11 19.61 -12.33
N ARG A 626 114.67 20.51 -13.23
CA ARG A 626 113.47 21.37 -13.24
C ARG A 626 112.17 20.59 -13.58
N PRO A 627 110.98 21.15 -13.27
CA PRO A 627 109.71 20.73 -13.87
C PRO A 627 109.45 21.42 -15.22
N HIS A 628 108.82 20.73 -16.18
CA HIS A 628 107.91 21.33 -17.19
C HIS A 628 107.16 20.27 -18.00
N ALA A 629 106.02 20.69 -18.59
CA ALA A 629 105.20 20.02 -19.63
C ALA A 629 104.15 18.97 -19.19
N ARG A 630 102.90 19.44 -19.06
CA ARG A 630 101.78 19.25 -20.02
C ARG A 630 101.66 17.89 -20.77
N LEU A 631 100.42 17.36 -20.79
CA LEU A 631 99.62 16.97 -21.99
C LEU A 631 99.09 15.50 -22.04
N GLU A 632 97.75 15.35 -22.22
CA GLU A 632 96.98 14.21 -22.83
C GLU A 632 97.16 12.76 -22.24
N ARG A 633 96.31 11.73 -22.49
CA ARG A 633 94.85 11.57 -22.77
C ARG A 633 94.56 10.05 -22.96
N ALA A 634 93.27 9.65 -22.88
CA ALA A 634 92.68 8.34 -23.26
C ALA A 634 93.10 7.13 -22.39
N GLY A 635 92.30 6.06 -22.24
CA GLY A 635 90.93 5.71 -22.66
C GLY A 635 90.36 4.67 -21.66
N GLU A 636 89.22 3.98 -21.79
CA GLU A 636 88.19 3.85 -22.84
C GLU A 636 86.89 3.31 -22.19
N ASP A 637 85.74 3.87 -22.60
CA ASP A 637 84.47 3.25 -23.06
C ASP A 637 83.73 2.10 -22.34
N SER A 638 82.44 2.37 -22.04
CA SER A 638 81.23 1.66 -22.55
C SER A 638 79.95 2.29 -21.94
N ALA A 639 79.15 3.06 -22.68
CA ALA A 639 77.92 2.66 -23.41
C ALA A 639 76.73 2.25 -22.49
N ALA A 640 75.46 2.69 -22.64
CA ALA A 640 74.74 3.58 -23.58
C ALA A 640 73.44 4.10 -22.86
N GLY A 641 72.59 5.03 -23.34
CA GLY A 641 72.52 5.86 -24.55
C GLY A 641 71.18 6.67 -24.62
N GLY A 642 71.06 7.64 -25.55
CA GLY A 642 69.85 8.49 -25.80
C GLY A 642 69.66 9.65 -24.80
N GLY A 643 69.41 10.91 -25.16
CA GLY A 643 68.78 11.48 -26.37
C GLY A 643 67.27 11.69 -26.12
N GLU A 644 66.66 12.88 -26.19
CA GLU A 644 67.07 14.21 -26.68
C GLU A 644 66.64 15.33 -25.70
N GLY A 645 67.22 16.53 -25.85
CA GLY A 645 66.62 17.76 -25.33
C GLY A 645 66.11 18.66 -26.45
N LYS A 646 64.88 19.17 -26.34
CA LYS A 646 64.36 20.34 -27.06
C LYS A 646 63.30 21.04 -26.21
N SER A 647 63.68 22.22 -25.71
CA SER A 647 62.88 23.44 -25.48
C SER A 647 61.34 23.33 -25.47
N LEU A 648 60.69 23.94 -24.47
CA LEU A 648 59.94 25.20 -24.67
C LEU A 648 59.47 25.82 -23.33
N PHE A 649 59.79 27.10 -23.17
CA PHE A 649 59.05 28.18 -22.48
C PHE A 649 58.05 27.88 -21.33
N SER A 650 58.33 28.50 -20.17
CA SER A 650 57.41 29.26 -19.27
C SER A 650 56.00 28.69 -18.98
N PHE A 651 55.56 28.61 -17.72
CA PHE A 651 55.17 29.83 -16.99
C PHE A 651 55.27 29.70 -15.45
N PHE A 652 55.11 30.85 -14.79
CA PHE A 652 55.37 31.08 -13.38
C PHE A 652 54.11 30.92 -12.50
N LYS A 653 54.35 30.74 -11.19
CA LYS A 653 53.54 31.19 -10.04
C LYS A 653 52.31 30.37 -9.61
N LYS A 654 52.28 30.14 -8.28
CA LYS A 654 51.18 30.30 -7.31
C LYS A 654 49.77 30.51 -7.90
N ASN A 655 48.75 29.80 -7.41
CA ASN A 655 48.61 29.27 -6.05
C ASN A 655 48.69 27.75 -5.95
#